data_AF-A0A6S7EXD3-F1
#
_entry.id   AF-A0A6S7EXD3-F1
#
_cell.length_a   1.000
_cell.length_b   1.000
_cell.length_c   1.000
_cell.angle_alpha   90.00
_cell.angle_beta   90.00
_cell.angle_gamma   90.00
#
_symmetry.space_group_name_H-M   'P 1'
#
loop_
_entity.id
_entity.type
_entity.pdbx_description
1 polymer ?
#
loop_
_entity_poly.entity_id
_entity_poly.type
_entity_poly.pdbx_seq_one_letter_code
_entity_poly.pdbx_strand_id
1 'polypeptide(L)'
;MKISRFFGANSREVMRQVRQMLGPDALIVSNRSVDGGIEVLATVDGAFDDAPGHAQEHAPRAYADGHAPAPRAPLAHEAQAAPQPAYGTPMPRPAHGAGVAPHYDGGTAAQPASPPPMTPPPAYAVPSRSIAAYQSAYAAPATPAHEARAEPAVRPAPPAASPAPAVAPPPMGVAAAVAAPAAPAAPVRMEMPALPPARELAPAAPTMARMPDAPLRNGPVVPPAALPGDAAAGLQDAISALRGALESRMDGLLWGGRQGPGREPAGAALFRSLLDAGFSTKLVRTLVERMPAGITSDAALAWARNELVTHLPVLGSEDEFLGGGVYALVGPTGVGKTTTLAKLAARCVAREGREQVAMLTTDNFRIGALEQLQIYGRLMGVPAHSVRDAGELRRILGELGNRKIVLIDTTGISQRDRQVAEQAAMLCNAGKPVRRLLVLNAASQGDTLDEVAHAYRNGVGEDVAGCIITKLDEASRLGAALDTAIRHRLPIHYSSIGQKVPEHLELARADALIDRAFAMVERARALYSPSEADMASLWSTPREAEAADPARRRQLLASAILRPQGGAGSIEAAQNLDDTLGWLDTDPASVQARASWREYVSDGAGSSLAALGETPLAMVRREFSRACSRNLLVMHGKTSMKGEALPGGTLLSAVLMSDRGAALAAPAQQLVLPHGMLSSFAPAAAAQPDTALALEERVRWLGQQLSGVPAVHMLEAGTSALWQSLSEQGVSWVARSPGGMRVIQDDCPTNLNAVGKSVGYLPVGQPGDMPGLRAVPGSRPAPLALWASGTEIGLPGRGDEARLRLVCARLIDTVSGQVAGQLFGLTNLAASQADAATVARWLVLQDEARAGFRYMANAWQALPAVDGSHTLARQSLMAGQLGAACWQLAHAPTADAVRATLAGVVSPERKLSGRLLPVALLKMFAMLEMAGGV
;
A
#
# COMPACT_ATOMS: atom_id res chain seq x y z
N MET A 1 -27.99 37.25 -4.19
CA MET A 1 -27.89 36.28 -5.31
C MET A 1 -29.00 35.23 -5.15
N LYS A 2 -29.86 35.03 -6.15
CA LYS A 2 -30.82 33.91 -6.18
C LYS A 2 -30.22 32.80 -7.04
N ILE A 3 -29.81 31.69 -6.43
CA ILE A 3 -29.28 30.51 -7.12
C ILE A 3 -30.39 29.45 -7.15
N SER A 4 -30.71 28.94 -8.34
CA SER A 4 -31.72 27.89 -8.54
C SER A 4 -31.05 26.55 -8.82
N ARG A 5 -31.64 25.46 -8.30
CA ARG A 5 -31.14 24.07 -8.41
C ARG A 5 -32.04 23.26 -9.32
N PHE A 6 -31.43 22.56 -10.28
CA PHE A 6 -32.10 21.76 -11.31
C PHE A 6 -31.57 20.32 -11.29
N PHE A 7 -32.43 19.35 -11.62
CA PHE A 7 -32.11 17.92 -11.59
C PHE A 7 -32.83 17.20 -12.73
N GLY A 8 -32.17 16.24 -13.37
CA GLY A 8 -32.73 15.45 -14.47
C GLY A 8 -31.87 14.24 -14.80
N ALA A 9 -32.41 13.30 -15.58
CA ALA A 9 -31.75 12.01 -15.82
C ALA A 9 -30.47 12.12 -16.68
N ASN A 10 -30.26 13.25 -17.35
CA ASN A 10 -29.08 13.55 -18.17
C ASN A 10 -28.89 15.06 -18.37
N SER A 11 -27.69 15.49 -18.75
CA SER A 11 -27.32 16.91 -18.90
C SER A 11 -28.21 17.66 -19.90
N ARG A 12 -28.73 16.99 -20.94
CA ARG A 12 -29.56 17.62 -21.98
C ARG A 12 -30.94 18.00 -21.45
N GLU A 13 -31.48 17.18 -20.56
CA GLU A 13 -32.73 17.47 -19.85
C GLU A 13 -32.55 18.57 -18.81
N VAL A 14 -31.50 18.52 -18.00
CA VAL A 14 -31.19 19.55 -17.00
C VAL A 14 -30.98 20.91 -17.68
N MET A 15 -30.18 20.98 -18.74
CA MET A 15 -29.94 22.23 -19.47
C MET A 15 -31.19 22.74 -20.21
N ARG A 16 -32.17 21.88 -20.51
CA ARG A 16 -33.49 22.32 -20.98
C ARG A 16 -34.28 23.00 -19.84
N GLN A 17 -34.31 22.41 -18.64
CA GLN A 17 -34.97 23.02 -17.47
C GLN A 17 -34.36 24.38 -17.13
N VAL A 18 -33.02 24.47 -17.08
CA VAL A 18 -32.29 25.72 -16.82
C VAL A 18 -32.72 26.80 -17.81
N ARG A 19 -32.72 26.52 -19.12
CA ARG A 19 -33.12 27.50 -20.14
C ARG A 19 -34.61 27.86 -20.12
N GLN A 20 -35.49 26.92 -19.77
CA GLN A 20 -36.92 27.20 -19.64
C GLN A 20 -37.25 28.08 -18.42
N MET A 21 -36.44 28.02 -17.36
CA MET A 21 -36.70 28.72 -16.10
C MET A 21 -35.90 30.02 -15.93
N LEU A 22 -34.68 30.09 -16.49
CA LEU A 22 -33.73 31.20 -16.32
C LEU A 22 -33.32 31.89 -17.65
N GLY A 23 -33.86 31.45 -18.78
CA GLY A 23 -33.53 32.00 -20.10
C GLY A 23 -32.23 31.43 -20.72
N PRO A 24 -31.85 31.89 -21.93
CA PRO A 24 -30.66 31.40 -22.62
C PRO A 24 -29.35 31.83 -21.94
N ASP A 25 -29.34 32.99 -21.28
CA ASP A 25 -28.16 33.64 -20.69
C ASP A 25 -27.88 33.22 -19.23
N ALA A 26 -28.43 32.07 -18.81
CA ALA A 26 -28.31 31.56 -17.46
C ALA A 26 -26.88 31.06 -17.14
N LEU A 27 -26.23 31.71 -16.17
CA LEU A 27 -24.86 31.38 -15.75
C LEU A 27 -24.86 30.16 -14.82
N ILE A 28 -24.14 29.11 -15.21
CA ILE A 28 -23.94 27.90 -14.41
C ILE A 28 -22.90 28.16 -13.32
N VAL A 29 -23.31 27.95 -12.06
CA VAL A 29 -22.46 28.08 -10.87
C VAL A 29 -21.83 26.73 -10.48
N SER A 30 -22.54 25.62 -10.75
CA SER A 30 -22.02 24.26 -10.49
C SER A 30 -22.75 23.22 -11.33
N ASN A 31 -22.07 22.11 -11.63
CA ASN A 31 -22.62 20.94 -12.32
C ASN A 31 -21.99 19.68 -11.71
N ARG A 32 -22.81 18.71 -11.28
CA ARG A 32 -22.33 17.44 -10.70
C ARG A 32 -23.22 16.26 -11.07
N SER A 33 -22.60 15.12 -11.34
CA SER A 33 -23.29 13.82 -11.41
C SER A 33 -23.58 13.31 -10.00
N VAL A 34 -24.74 12.69 -9.81
CA VAL A 34 -25.24 12.15 -8.54
C VAL A 34 -26.07 10.90 -8.81
N ASP A 35 -26.28 10.04 -7.80
CA ASP A 35 -27.06 8.81 -8.01
C ASP A 35 -28.49 9.12 -8.51
N GLY A 36 -28.81 8.60 -9.70
CA GLY A 36 -30.08 8.83 -10.39
C GLY A 36 -30.12 10.02 -11.36
N GLY A 37 -29.05 10.81 -11.52
CA GLY A 37 -29.06 11.90 -12.52
C GLY A 37 -27.89 12.88 -12.48
N ILE A 38 -28.15 14.07 -13.02
CA ILE A 38 -27.22 15.20 -13.04
C ILE A 38 -27.90 16.41 -12.40
N GLU A 39 -27.13 17.16 -11.62
CA GLU A 39 -27.58 18.33 -10.88
C GLU A 39 -26.80 19.58 -11.30
N VAL A 40 -27.53 20.67 -11.57
CA VAL A 40 -26.94 21.97 -11.95
C VAL A 40 -27.47 23.08 -11.04
N LEU A 41 -26.57 23.95 -10.60
CA LEU A 41 -26.87 25.24 -9.95
C LEU A 41 -26.67 26.36 -10.96
N ALA A 42 -27.65 27.25 -11.12
CA ALA A 42 -27.59 28.36 -12.07
C ALA A 42 -28.25 29.65 -11.53
N THR A 43 -27.87 30.79 -12.12
CA THR A 43 -28.38 32.14 -11.81
C THR A 43 -28.57 32.94 -13.10
N VAL A 44 -29.17 34.12 -13.01
CA VAL A 44 -29.27 35.11 -14.12
C VAL A 44 -28.39 36.31 -13.79
N ASP A 45 -27.82 36.95 -14.82
CA ASP A 45 -27.01 38.17 -14.68
C ASP A 45 -27.89 39.45 -14.69
N GLY A 46 -27.35 40.59 -14.28
CA GLY A 46 -28.03 41.89 -14.36
C GLY A 46 -28.90 42.27 -13.16
N ALA A 47 -28.53 41.89 -11.94
CA ALA A 47 -29.20 42.29 -10.69
C ALA A 47 -28.33 43.23 -9.82
N PHE A 48 -27.71 44.24 -10.44
CA PHE A 48 -26.85 45.25 -9.82
C PHE A 48 -27.09 46.63 -10.43
N ASP A 49 -28.06 47.39 -9.89
CA ASP A 49 -28.07 48.86 -9.89
C ASP A 49 -29.27 49.37 -9.06
N ASP A 50 -29.04 49.60 -7.76
CA ASP A 50 -29.70 50.64 -6.94
C ASP A 50 -29.00 50.69 -5.56
N ALA A 51 -28.88 51.88 -4.95
CA ALA A 51 -27.98 52.16 -3.82
C ALA A 51 -28.71 52.98 -2.71
N PRO A 52 -28.07 53.37 -1.57
CA PRO A 52 -26.75 53.02 -1.06
C PRO A 52 -26.70 52.55 0.43
N GLY A 53 -25.65 51.78 0.76
CA GLY A 53 -24.87 51.85 2.02
C GLY A 53 -25.54 51.83 3.40
N HIS A 54 -25.62 50.66 4.03
CA HIS A 54 -25.25 50.45 5.45
C HIS A 54 -25.04 48.95 5.78
N ALA A 55 -24.40 48.68 6.93
CA ALA A 55 -24.22 47.38 7.61
C ALA A 55 -23.18 46.36 7.07
N GLN A 56 -21.99 46.41 7.68
CA GLN A 56 -21.23 45.28 8.27
C GLN A 56 -20.74 44.11 7.39
N GLU A 57 -19.41 44.05 7.25
CA GLU A 57 -18.68 42.85 6.81
C GLU A 57 -18.70 41.74 7.87
N HIS A 58 -18.82 40.48 7.44
CA HIS A 58 -18.53 39.30 8.27
C HIS A 58 -17.38 38.50 7.64
N ALA A 59 -16.16 38.73 8.12
CA ALA A 59 -14.97 38.02 7.67
C ALA A 59 -14.84 36.60 8.28
N PRO A 60 -14.28 35.63 7.54
CA PRO A 60 -13.88 34.34 8.13
C PRO A 60 -12.69 34.54 9.07
N ARG A 61 -12.72 33.91 10.25
CA ARG A 61 -11.66 34.03 11.27
C ARG A 61 -10.45 33.16 10.95
N ALA A 62 -9.27 33.76 10.91
CA ALA A 62 -8.00 33.07 11.16
C ALA A 62 -7.70 33.02 12.67
N TYR A 63 -6.88 32.07 13.10
CA TYR A 63 -6.25 32.07 14.43
C TYR A 63 -5.02 32.98 14.43
N ALA A 64 -4.83 33.73 15.52
CA ALA A 64 -3.58 34.41 15.85
C ALA A 64 -3.49 34.61 17.37
N ASP A 65 -2.35 34.29 17.97
CA ASP A 65 -2.06 34.56 19.38
C ASP A 65 -1.45 35.95 19.57
N GLY A 66 -1.62 36.51 20.77
CA GLY A 66 -0.92 37.74 21.19
C GLY A 66 -1.68 38.57 22.21
N HIS A 67 -1.22 38.56 23.47
CA HIS A 67 -1.60 39.52 24.51
C HIS A 67 -0.35 39.96 25.28
N ALA A 68 -0.25 41.25 25.60
CA ALA A 68 0.86 41.85 26.33
C ALA A 68 0.35 42.66 27.55
N PRO A 69 1.12 42.82 28.65
CA PRO A 69 0.58 43.27 29.94
C PRO A 69 1.14 44.62 30.45
N ALA A 70 0.41 45.28 31.37
CA ALA A 70 0.91 46.26 32.38
C ALA A 70 -0.26 46.79 33.24
N PRO A 71 -0.04 47.44 34.41
CA PRO A 71 0.91 47.10 35.49
C PRO A 71 0.34 47.27 36.93
N ARG A 72 0.97 46.66 37.95
CA ARG A 72 1.08 47.16 39.35
C ARG A 72 2.04 46.28 40.20
N ALA A 73 2.50 46.79 41.34
CA ALA A 73 3.55 46.23 42.22
C ALA A 73 3.45 46.86 43.64
N PRO A 74 4.34 46.59 44.65
CA PRO A 74 5.30 45.49 44.90
C PRO A 74 5.22 44.91 46.35
N LEU A 75 6.25 44.14 46.80
CA LEU A 75 6.64 43.75 48.19
C LEU A 75 5.89 42.56 48.85
N ALA A 76 6.44 41.78 49.82
CA ALA A 76 7.83 41.32 50.11
C ALA A 76 7.86 40.20 51.20
N HIS A 77 9.01 39.49 51.33
CA HIS A 77 9.52 38.66 52.46
C HIS A 77 8.83 37.35 52.98
N GLU A 78 9.65 36.30 53.05
CA GLU A 78 9.90 35.33 54.15
C GLU A 78 8.94 34.18 54.62
N ALA A 79 9.52 32.95 54.54
CA ALA A 79 9.87 32.04 55.64
C ALA A 79 8.97 30.86 56.13
N GLN A 80 9.62 29.67 56.12
CA GLN A 80 9.67 28.60 57.14
C GLN A 80 8.62 27.46 57.27
N ALA A 81 9.20 26.27 57.50
CA ALA A 81 8.76 25.12 58.31
C ALA A 81 7.81 24.04 57.75
N ALA A 82 8.03 22.82 58.27
CA ALA A 82 7.32 21.54 58.07
C ALA A 82 6.74 21.07 59.44
N PRO A 83 6.15 19.85 59.68
CA PRO A 83 6.21 18.60 58.91
C PRO A 83 4.91 17.74 58.84
N GLN A 84 5.06 16.48 58.41
CA GLN A 84 4.15 15.30 58.46
C GLN A 84 3.71 14.91 59.90
N PRO A 85 2.69 14.05 60.20
CA PRO A 85 2.34 12.73 59.58
C PRO A 85 0.80 12.41 59.52
N ALA A 86 0.32 11.14 59.55
CA ALA A 86 0.35 10.07 58.53
C ALA A 86 -0.66 8.92 58.89
N TYR A 87 -0.80 7.88 58.02
CA TYR A 87 -1.70 6.70 58.13
C TYR A 87 -3.23 6.96 58.01
N GLY A 88 -4.10 6.04 57.55
CA GLY A 88 -3.92 4.68 57.00
C GLY A 88 -5.24 4.03 56.48
N THR A 89 -5.15 2.89 55.79
CA THR A 89 -6.28 2.01 55.32
C THR A 89 -6.84 1.12 56.47
N PRO A 90 -8.00 0.39 56.38
CA PRO A 90 -8.57 -0.33 55.21
C PRO A 90 -10.14 -0.47 55.07
N MET A 91 -10.53 -1.32 54.10
CA MET A 91 -11.83 -1.92 53.68
C MET A 91 -12.50 -2.90 54.71
N PRO A 92 -13.65 -3.63 54.45
CA PRO A 92 -14.92 -3.39 53.69
C PRO A 92 -16.24 -4.02 54.32
N ARG A 93 -17.36 -4.09 53.54
CA ARG A 93 -18.56 -5.01 53.62
C ARG A 93 -19.67 -4.71 54.68
N PRO A 94 -20.90 -5.33 54.64
CA PRO A 94 -21.45 -6.43 53.81
C PRO A 94 -22.73 -6.08 52.96
N ALA A 95 -23.79 -6.92 52.92
CA ALA A 95 -24.78 -7.02 51.81
C ALA A 95 -26.25 -7.40 52.22
N HIS A 96 -27.10 -7.78 51.23
CA HIS A 96 -28.58 -8.07 51.23
C HIS A 96 -29.49 -6.83 51.03
N GLY A 97 -30.72 -6.91 50.49
CA GLY A 97 -31.56 -8.06 50.08
C GLY A 97 -32.68 -7.68 49.05
N ALA A 98 -33.68 -8.54 48.85
CA ALA A 98 -34.61 -8.51 47.70
C ALA A 98 -36.00 -7.86 47.92
N GLY A 99 -36.69 -7.50 46.82
CA GLY A 99 -38.11 -7.86 46.64
C GLY A 99 -39.19 -6.76 46.42
N VAL A 100 -39.81 -6.78 45.23
CA VAL A 100 -41.25 -6.50 44.92
C VAL A 100 -41.80 -5.06 45.13
N ALA A 101 -42.85 -4.70 44.38
CA ALA A 101 -43.49 -3.36 44.32
C ALA A 101 -44.93 -3.33 44.88
N PRO A 102 -45.51 -2.13 45.11
CA PRO A 102 -46.93 -1.90 44.77
C PRO A 102 -47.26 -0.49 44.17
N HIS A 103 -48.51 -0.30 43.74
CA HIS A 103 -49.13 0.96 43.25
C HIS A 103 -49.77 1.81 44.38
N TYR A 104 -50.03 3.13 44.17
CA TYR A 104 -51.38 3.70 43.92
C TYR A 104 -51.42 5.26 43.75
N ASP A 105 -52.35 5.73 42.89
CA ASP A 105 -53.07 7.03 42.71
C ASP A 105 -52.56 8.43 43.18
N GLY A 106 -53.03 9.54 42.58
CA GLY A 106 -53.93 9.66 41.41
C GLY A 106 -54.61 11.04 41.16
N GLY A 107 -55.49 11.11 40.14
CA GLY A 107 -56.32 12.27 39.72
C GLY A 107 -55.84 13.00 38.44
N THR A 108 -56.54 13.96 37.80
CA THR A 108 -57.96 14.45 37.80
C THR A 108 -58.09 15.60 36.76
N ALA A 109 -59.24 16.03 36.17
CA ALA A 109 -60.41 15.36 35.57
C ALA A 109 -61.35 16.43 34.91
N ALA A 110 -61.72 16.34 33.62
CA ALA A 110 -62.75 17.19 32.97
C ALA A 110 -63.33 16.60 31.64
N GLN A 111 -64.59 16.94 31.29
CA GLN A 111 -65.42 16.48 30.14
C GLN A 111 -66.56 17.53 29.87
N PRO A 112 -67.52 17.41 28.91
CA PRO A 112 -68.01 16.29 28.04
C PRO A 112 -68.00 16.65 26.51
N ALA A 113 -68.70 16.01 25.52
CA ALA A 113 -69.82 15.06 25.45
C ALA A 113 -69.82 14.14 24.18
N SER A 114 -70.81 13.23 24.04
CA SER A 114 -70.86 12.04 23.15
C SER A 114 -72.31 11.67 22.73
N PRO A 115 -72.67 10.51 22.09
CA PRO A 115 -71.89 9.43 21.43
C PRO A 115 -72.21 9.35 19.89
N PRO A 116 -72.86 8.35 19.19
CA PRO A 116 -73.51 7.04 19.51
C PRO A 116 -72.86 5.85 18.68
N PRO A 117 -73.45 4.66 18.31
CA PRO A 117 -72.70 3.38 18.42
C PRO A 117 -72.83 2.26 17.31
N MET A 118 -72.15 1.12 17.55
CA MET A 118 -72.46 -0.32 17.23
C MET A 118 -71.35 -1.18 16.53
N THR A 119 -71.39 -2.52 16.75
CA THR A 119 -70.19 -3.40 16.87
C THR A 119 -70.33 -4.89 16.30
N PRO A 120 -69.72 -6.03 16.79
CA PRO A 120 -69.13 -7.15 15.99
C PRO A 120 -69.90 -8.51 16.20
N PRO A 121 -69.38 -9.79 16.18
CA PRO A 121 -68.07 -10.47 15.88
C PRO A 121 -68.24 -11.64 14.83
N PRO A 122 -67.84 -12.96 14.90
CA PRO A 122 -66.85 -13.75 15.70
C PRO A 122 -66.05 -14.95 15.01
N ALA A 123 -64.99 -15.43 15.71
CA ALA A 123 -64.56 -16.85 15.99
C ALA A 123 -63.98 -17.90 14.97
N TYR A 124 -62.82 -18.48 15.38
CA TYR A 124 -62.31 -19.89 15.44
C TYR A 124 -62.61 -21.00 14.38
N ALA A 125 -61.56 -21.80 14.03
CA ALA A 125 -61.46 -23.31 14.07
C ALA A 125 -60.41 -23.91 13.09
N VAL A 126 -60.08 -25.21 13.25
CA VAL A 126 -58.98 -25.99 12.62
C VAL A 126 -59.41 -27.49 12.64
N PRO A 127 -59.28 -28.37 11.59
CA PRO A 127 -57.98 -28.95 11.17
C PRO A 127 -57.84 -29.65 9.76
N SER A 128 -56.65 -30.25 9.53
CA SER A 128 -56.38 -31.50 8.78
C SER A 128 -56.23 -31.56 7.23
N ARG A 129 -55.47 -32.59 6.82
CA ARG A 129 -55.00 -33.01 5.47
C ARG A 129 -56.11 -33.14 4.41
N SER A 130 -55.84 -32.77 3.15
CA SER A 130 -55.56 -33.70 2.02
C SER A 130 -55.88 -33.21 0.59
N ILE A 131 -55.10 -33.72 -0.38
CA ILE A 131 -55.44 -34.13 -1.78
C ILE A 131 -56.26 -33.18 -2.71
N ALA A 132 -55.52 -32.65 -3.70
CA ALA A 132 -55.78 -32.57 -5.16
C ALA A 132 -57.02 -31.88 -5.79
N ALA A 133 -56.67 -31.02 -6.76
CA ALA A 133 -57.25 -30.86 -8.10
C ALA A 133 -58.64 -30.21 -8.31
N TYR A 134 -58.61 -29.11 -9.08
CA TYR A 134 -59.66 -28.75 -10.04
C TYR A 134 -59.03 -28.65 -11.44
N GLN A 135 -59.56 -29.40 -12.39
CA GLN A 135 -59.55 -29.10 -13.84
C GLN A 135 -60.96 -28.56 -14.18
N SER A 136 -61.26 -27.86 -15.27
CA SER A 136 -60.95 -28.11 -16.70
C SER A 136 -61.22 -26.80 -17.49
N ALA A 137 -61.03 -26.65 -18.81
CA ALA A 137 -60.67 -27.55 -19.92
C ALA A 137 -59.76 -26.75 -20.91
N TYR A 138 -59.58 -26.97 -22.21
CA TYR A 138 -60.07 -27.87 -23.30
C TYR A 138 -58.95 -27.87 -24.38
N ALA A 139 -58.80 -28.80 -25.34
CA ALA A 139 -59.54 -30.02 -25.67
C ALA A 139 -58.56 -31.14 -26.13
N ALA A 140 -58.78 -31.73 -27.33
CA ALA A 140 -58.10 -32.93 -27.86
C ALA A 140 -58.35 -33.02 -29.41
N PRO A 141 -58.13 -34.14 -30.17
CA PRO A 141 -57.55 -35.48 -29.91
C PRO A 141 -56.06 -35.55 -30.37
N ALA A 142 -55.36 -36.66 -30.67
CA ALA A 142 -55.58 -38.12 -30.81
C ALA A 142 -54.26 -38.86 -30.41
N THR A 143 -54.13 -40.12 -29.93
CA THR A 143 -54.85 -41.43 -29.90
C THR A 143 -54.59 -42.41 -31.07
N PRO A 144 -54.34 -43.73 -30.83
CA PRO A 144 -53.96 -44.42 -29.57
C PRO A 144 -53.00 -45.66 -29.71
N ALA A 145 -52.86 -46.44 -28.61
CA ALA A 145 -52.45 -47.87 -28.47
C ALA A 145 -50.95 -48.24 -28.44
N HIS A 146 -50.48 -49.26 -27.68
CA HIS A 146 -51.09 -50.17 -26.67
C HIS A 146 -50.06 -50.60 -25.59
N GLU A 147 -50.43 -51.46 -24.61
CA GLU A 147 -49.63 -51.84 -23.42
C GLU A 147 -48.84 -53.17 -23.55
N ALA A 148 -47.91 -53.46 -22.60
CA ALA A 148 -47.91 -54.73 -21.82
C ALA A 148 -46.81 -54.82 -20.72
N ARG A 149 -47.11 -55.61 -19.67
CA ARG A 149 -46.46 -55.78 -18.35
C ARG A 149 -45.22 -56.73 -18.29
N ALA A 150 -44.52 -56.64 -17.14
CA ALA A 150 -44.07 -57.74 -16.24
C ALA A 150 -42.58 -58.16 -16.15
N GLU A 151 -42.25 -58.63 -14.93
CA GLU A 151 -40.99 -59.21 -14.40
C GLU A 151 -40.97 -60.77 -14.58
N PRO A 152 -40.01 -61.62 -14.08
CA PRO A 152 -38.93 -61.38 -13.09
C PRO A 152 -37.55 -62.07 -13.33
N ALA A 153 -36.71 -62.05 -12.28
CA ALA A 153 -35.27 -62.35 -12.22
C ALA A 153 -34.85 -63.83 -12.15
N VAL A 154 -33.52 -64.10 -12.24
CA VAL A 154 -32.76 -65.14 -11.49
C VAL A 154 -31.21 -64.93 -11.58
N ARG A 155 -30.43 -65.50 -10.65
CA ARG A 155 -28.93 -65.47 -10.48
C ARG A 155 -28.32 -66.89 -10.76
N PRO A 156 -26.99 -67.21 -10.73
CA PRO A 156 -25.82 -66.56 -10.08
C PRO A 156 -24.46 -66.56 -10.86
N ALA A 157 -23.35 -66.28 -10.15
CA ALA A 157 -21.92 -66.14 -10.57
C ALA A 157 -21.13 -67.49 -10.54
N PRO A 158 -19.76 -67.60 -10.57
CA PRO A 158 -18.60 -66.65 -10.63
C PRO A 158 -17.60 -67.04 -11.79
N PRO A 159 -16.22 -66.98 -11.78
CA PRO A 159 -15.18 -66.34 -10.91
C PRO A 159 -13.94 -65.68 -11.63
N ALA A 160 -12.91 -65.33 -10.84
CA ALA A 160 -11.45 -65.27 -11.16
C ALA A 160 -10.82 -64.02 -11.87
N ALA A 161 -9.47 -63.95 -11.85
CA ALA A 161 -8.65 -62.72 -12.03
C ALA A 161 -7.49 -62.84 -13.05
N SER A 162 -6.85 -61.71 -13.43
CA SER A 162 -5.71 -61.64 -14.37
C SER A 162 -4.74 -60.45 -14.12
N PRO A 163 -3.43 -60.56 -14.46
CA PRO A 163 -2.43 -59.48 -14.43
C PRO A 163 -2.02 -58.94 -15.84
N ALA A 164 -0.98 -58.10 -15.92
CA ALA A 164 -0.52 -57.36 -17.11
C ALA A 164 0.58 -58.03 -17.97
N PRO A 165 0.82 -57.57 -19.22
CA PRO A 165 2.04 -57.85 -20.01
C PRO A 165 2.68 -56.60 -20.69
N ALA A 166 3.76 -56.80 -21.48
CA ALA A 166 4.50 -55.78 -22.25
C ALA A 166 5.27 -56.37 -23.48
N VAL A 167 6.00 -55.52 -24.24
CA VAL A 167 7.04 -55.81 -25.28
C VAL A 167 6.59 -55.80 -26.79
N ALA A 168 7.53 -55.45 -27.71
CA ALA A 168 7.41 -55.22 -29.18
C ALA A 168 8.15 -56.34 -30.01
N PRO A 169 8.76 -56.21 -31.24
CA PRO A 169 8.91 -55.18 -32.31
C PRO A 169 8.24 -55.67 -33.65
N PRO A 170 8.74 -55.62 -34.93
CA PRO A 170 9.75 -54.86 -35.75
C PRO A 170 9.07 -54.14 -36.98
N PRO A 171 9.57 -53.98 -38.26
CA PRO A 171 10.88 -54.13 -38.96
C PRO A 171 11.31 -52.91 -39.85
N MET A 172 11.60 -53.07 -41.17
CA MET A 172 12.20 -52.07 -42.11
C MET A 172 11.80 -52.27 -43.61
N GLY A 173 12.01 -51.27 -44.50
CA GLY A 173 11.96 -51.46 -45.98
C GLY A 173 12.27 -50.23 -46.91
N VAL A 174 13.22 -50.43 -47.84
CA VAL A 174 13.70 -49.70 -49.07
C VAL A 174 12.67 -48.97 -50.00
N ALA A 175 13.00 -48.10 -51.00
CA ALA A 175 14.17 -47.24 -51.36
C ALA A 175 13.91 -46.34 -52.63
N ALA A 176 14.74 -45.28 -52.84
CA ALA A 176 15.07 -44.54 -54.11
C ALA A 176 13.97 -43.78 -54.94
N ALA A 177 14.25 -42.92 -55.96
CA ALA A 177 15.20 -41.78 -56.15
C ALA A 177 14.99 -41.02 -57.52
N VAL A 178 15.64 -39.84 -57.72
CA VAL A 178 16.09 -39.19 -59.00
C VAL A 178 15.22 -38.13 -59.79
N ALA A 179 15.83 -36.94 -60.01
CA ALA A 179 15.78 -35.95 -61.13
C ALA A 179 14.62 -34.94 -61.43
N ALA A 180 15.00 -33.86 -62.14
CA ALA A 180 14.22 -32.79 -62.81
C ALA A 180 14.63 -32.70 -64.31
N PRO A 181 14.06 -31.83 -65.21
CA PRO A 181 14.70 -30.50 -65.46
C PRO A 181 13.87 -29.36 -66.16
N ALA A 182 14.44 -28.13 -66.15
CA ALA A 182 14.53 -27.08 -67.21
C ALA A 182 13.30 -26.44 -67.94
N ALA A 183 13.55 -25.28 -68.60
CA ALA A 183 12.61 -24.41 -69.34
C ALA A 183 13.15 -23.97 -70.73
N PRO A 184 12.30 -23.36 -71.60
CA PRO A 184 12.52 -21.97 -72.12
C PRO A 184 11.16 -21.19 -72.19
N ALA A 185 10.90 -20.05 -72.88
CA ALA A 185 11.57 -19.20 -73.88
C ALA A 185 11.01 -17.72 -73.86
N ALA A 186 11.35 -16.86 -74.84
CA ALA A 186 10.76 -15.51 -75.07
C ALA A 186 10.73 -15.14 -76.58
N PRO A 187 10.00 -14.09 -77.06
CA PRO A 187 10.63 -12.76 -77.23
C PRO A 187 9.74 -11.46 -77.25
N VAL A 188 10.28 -10.39 -76.64
CA VAL A 188 10.39 -8.97 -77.12
C VAL A 188 9.20 -8.22 -77.80
N ARG A 189 8.74 -7.12 -77.16
CA ARG A 189 8.77 -5.73 -77.70
C ARG A 189 8.66 -4.66 -76.59
N MET A 190 8.94 -3.39 -76.92
CA MET A 190 9.24 -2.30 -75.95
C MET A 190 8.05 -1.39 -75.62
N GLU A 191 8.03 -0.85 -74.39
CA GLU A 191 7.52 0.50 -74.10
C GLU A 191 8.16 1.10 -72.83
N MET A 192 8.00 2.41 -72.58
CA MET A 192 8.73 3.15 -71.53
C MET A 192 8.05 3.12 -70.14
N PRO A 193 8.81 3.23 -69.03
CA PRO A 193 8.26 3.13 -67.68
C PRO A 193 7.50 4.41 -67.25
N ALA A 194 6.24 4.24 -66.85
CA ALA A 194 5.43 5.29 -66.22
C ALA A 194 5.31 5.06 -64.70
N LEU A 195 5.34 6.15 -63.92
CA LEU A 195 5.18 6.13 -62.46
C LEU A 195 3.68 6.10 -62.07
N PRO A 196 3.21 5.12 -61.25
CA PRO A 196 1.88 5.15 -60.66
C PRO A 196 1.81 6.11 -59.45
N PRO A 197 0.63 6.70 -59.15
CA PRO A 197 0.49 7.79 -58.18
C PRO A 197 0.33 7.34 -56.71
N ALA A 198 0.40 8.32 -55.81
CA ALA A 198 0.21 8.16 -54.37
C ALA A 198 -1.23 7.74 -53.96
N ARG A 199 -1.40 7.24 -52.74
CA ARG A 199 -2.69 6.80 -52.16
C ARG A 199 -2.81 7.20 -50.69
N GLU A 200 -4.05 7.36 -50.23
CA GLU A 200 -4.41 8.07 -48.99
C GLU A 200 -4.20 7.29 -47.67
N LEU A 201 -4.28 8.01 -46.54
CA LEU A 201 -4.07 7.56 -45.16
C LEU A 201 -5.33 7.73 -44.29
N ALA A 202 -5.84 6.64 -43.71
CA ALA A 202 -6.77 6.61 -42.56
C ALA A 202 -6.98 5.16 -42.07
N PRO A 203 -7.48 4.91 -40.84
CA PRO A 203 -7.30 5.62 -39.56
C PRO A 203 -6.57 4.70 -38.53
N ALA A 204 -6.79 4.85 -37.21
CA ALA A 204 -5.97 4.21 -36.16
C ALA A 204 -6.75 3.39 -35.11
N ALA A 205 -5.98 2.62 -34.30
CA ALA A 205 -6.36 1.79 -33.14
C ALA A 205 -7.07 0.43 -33.44
N PRO A 206 -7.07 -0.58 -32.52
CA PRO A 206 -6.56 -0.58 -31.14
C PRO A 206 -5.66 -1.78 -30.70
N THR A 207 -5.06 -1.63 -29.51
CA THR A 207 -4.74 -2.63 -28.45
C THR A 207 -3.98 -3.94 -28.72
N MET A 208 -3.05 -4.23 -27.81
CA MET A 208 -2.24 -5.46 -27.71
C MET A 208 -3.04 -6.76 -27.48
N ALA A 209 -2.58 -7.85 -28.10
CA ALA A 209 -2.87 -9.23 -27.68
C ALA A 209 -1.58 -10.08 -27.73
N ARG A 210 -1.42 -11.01 -26.78
CA ARG A 210 -0.30 -11.97 -26.75
C ARG A 210 -0.60 -13.19 -27.62
N MET A 211 0.41 -13.72 -28.29
CA MET A 211 0.51 -15.13 -28.73
C MET A 211 1.94 -15.67 -28.48
N PRO A 212 2.15 -17.00 -28.43
CA PRO A 212 3.13 -17.61 -27.53
C PRO A 212 4.51 -17.93 -28.14
N ASP A 213 5.36 -18.54 -27.30
CA ASP A 213 6.79 -18.78 -27.50
C ASP A 213 7.17 -19.60 -28.74
N ALA A 214 8.33 -19.25 -29.32
CA ALA A 214 9.08 -20.08 -30.25
C ALA A 214 10.47 -20.39 -29.66
N PRO A 215 10.99 -21.63 -29.79
CA PRO A 215 12.20 -22.05 -29.09
C PRO A 215 13.46 -21.39 -29.66
N LEU A 216 14.25 -20.76 -28.79
CA LEU A 216 15.57 -20.23 -29.13
C LEU A 216 16.54 -21.36 -29.47
N ARG A 217 17.27 -21.20 -30.58
CA ARG A 217 18.35 -22.11 -30.99
C ARG A 217 19.68 -21.72 -30.35
N ASN A 218 20.39 -22.68 -29.78
CA ASN A 218 21.75 -22.44 -29.28
C ASN A 218 22.72 -22.14 -30.44
N GLY A 219 23.41 -21.00 -30.34
CA GLY A 219 24.58 -20.68 -31.17
C GLY A 219 25.90 -21.19 -30.54
N PRO A 220 26.98 -21.32 -31.31
CA PRO A 220 28.24 -21.90 -30.83
C PRO A 220 29.00 -20.97 -29.87
N VAL A 221 29.63 -21.57 -28.86
CA VAL A 221 30.53 -20.89 -27.92
C VAL A 221 31.89 -20.66 -28.57
N VAL A 222 32.43 -19.45 -28.46
CA VAL A 222 33.83 -19.11 -28.78
C VAL A 222 34.58 -18.89 -27.46
N PRO A 223 35.71 -19.58 -27.20
CA PRO A 223 36.50 -19.36 -25.99
C PRO A 223 37.29 -18.05 -26.07
N PRO A 224 37.32 -17.21 -25.01
CA PRO A 224 38.15 -16.01 -25.00
C PRO A 224 39.63 -16.36 -24.76
N ALA A 225 40.52 -15.71 -25.50
CA ALA A 225 41.96 -15.75 -25.21
C ALA A 225 42.30 -14.90 -23.97
N ALA A 226 43.27 -15.35 -23.16
CA ALA A 226 43.67 -14.66 -21.95
C ALA A 226 44.50 -13.40 -22.22
N LEU A 227 44.28 -12.35 -21.40
CA LEU A 227 45.12 -11.15 -21.35
C LEU A 227 46.13 -11.25 -20.18
N PRO A 228 47.32 -10.60 -20.26
CA PRO A 228 48.33 -10.64 -19.20
C PRO A 228 47.87 -9.99 -17.88
N GLY A 229 48.31 -10.55 -16.75
CA GLY A 229 47.77 -10.22 -15.42
C GLY A 229 48.11 -8.84 -14.86
N ASP A 230 49.23 -8.22 -15.27
CA ASP A 230 49.76 -7.01 -14.62
C ASP A 230 48.85 -5.78 -14.77
N ALA A 231 48.06 -5.73 -15.84
CA ALA A 231 47.10 -4.65 -16.09
C ALA A 231 45.90 -4.68 -15.11
N ALA A 232 45.56 -5.84 -14.56
CA ALA A 232 44.51 -5.97 -13.54
C ALA A 232 45.03 -5.50 -12.17
N ALA A 233 46.22 -5.96 -11.77
CA ALA A 233 46.82 -5.59 -10.48
C ALA A 233 46.95 -4.07 -10.32
N GLY A 234 47.52 -3.37 -11.32
CA GLY A 234 47.63 -1.91 -11.30
C GLY A 234 46.30 -1.17 -11.22
N LEU A 235 45.21 -1.74 -11.75
CA LEU A 235 43.86 -1.19 -11.61
C LEU A 235 43.26 -1.48 -10.23
N GLN A 236 43.47 -2.69 -9.69
CA GLN A 236 43.09 -3.06 -8.32
C GLN A 236 43.77 -2.15 -7.29
N ASP A 237 45.07 -1.87 -7.45
CA ASP A 237 45.85 -1.00 -6.57
C ASP A 237 45.47 0.46 -6.72
N ALA A 238 45.23 0.96 -7.94
CA ALA A 238 44.74 2.32 -8.16
C ALA A 238 43.33 2.53 -7.55
N ILE A 239 42.44 1.53 -7.67
CA ILE A 239 41.12 1.54 -7.02
C ILE A 239 41.26 1.47 -5.50
N SER A 240 42.17 0.66 -4.98
CA SER A 240 42.41 0.52 -3.53
C SER A 240 43.05 1.78 -2.93
N ALA A 241 43.92 2.46 -3.67
CA ALA A 241 44.48 3.76 -3.27
C ALA A 241 43.43 4.88 -3.33
N LEU A 242 42.59 4.93 -4.36
CA LEU A 242 41.43 5.83 -4.42
C LEU A 242 40.45 5.58 -3.28
N ARG A 243 40.20 4.30 -2.97
CA ARG A 243 39.31 3.86 -1.89
C ARG A 243 39.88 4.23 -0.52
N GLY A 244 41.14 3.94 -0.23
CA GLY A 244 41.81 4.34 1.01
C GLY A 244 41.92 5.85 1.17
N ALA A 245 42.12 6.60 0.08
CA ALA A 245 42.09 8.06 0.09
C ALA A 245 40.68 8.65 0.27
N LEU A 246 39.62 7.91 -0.05
CA LEU A 246 38.23 8.24 0.25
C LEU A 246 37.89 7.89 1.72
N GLU A 247 38.22 6.68 2.16
CA GLU A 247 37.96 6.20 3.53
C GLU A 247 38.70 7.10 4.55
N SER A 248 39.99 7.37 4.35
CA SER A 248 40.77 8.30 5.19
C SER A 248 40.22 9.74 5.20
N ARG A 249 39.55 10.19 4.11
CA ARG A 249 38.87 11.50 4.08
C ARG A 249 37.49 11.48 4.73
N MET A 250 36.81 10.33 4.74
CA MET A 250 35.53 10.16 5.44
C MET A 250 35.74 10.07 6.95
N ASP A 251 36.78 9.37 7.42
CA ASP A 251 37.15 9.29 8.84
C ASP A 251 37.47 10.69 9.40
N GLY A 252 38.21 11.48 8.63
CA GLY A 252 38.53 12.88 8.96
C GLY A 252 37.31 13.83 8.98
N LEU A 253 36.18 13.44 8.38
CA LEU A 253 34.96 14.25 8.34
C LEU A 253 33.96 13.90 9.47
N LEU A 254 34.03 12.67 10.01
CA LEU A 254 33.01 12.13 10.93
C LEU A 254 33.39 12.19 12.42
N TRP A 255 34.68 12.21 12.76
CA TRP A 255 35.15 12.00 14.14
C TRP A 255 35.82 13.21 14.81
N GLY A 256 35.51 14.42 14.33
CA GLY A 256 36.07 15.70 14.77
C GLY A 256 35.65 16.23 16.15
N GLY A 257 35.82 15.44 17.22
CA GLY A 257 35.87 15.95 18.60
C GLY A 257 34.74 15.51 19.55
N ARG A 258 35.15 15.07 20.75
CA ARG A 258 34.28 14.58 21.85
C ARG A 258 33.33 15.67 22.39
N GLN A 259 32.00 15.47 22.33
CA GLN A 259 31.05 16.00 23.33
C GLN A 259 29.88 15.02 23.60
N GLY A 260 29.24 15.18 24.77
CA GLY A 260 28.41 14.18 25.45
C GLY A 260 27.12 13.66 24.77
N PRO A 261 26.46 12.65 25.40
CA PRO A 261 25.24 12.04 24.89
C PRO A 261 24.05 13.02 24.98
N GLY A 262 23.26 13.13 23.90
CA GLY A 262 21.98 13.85 23.90
C GLY A 262 21.91 15.17 23.13
N ARG A 263 22.72 15.37 22.08
CA ARG A 263 22.56 16.49 21.14
C ARG A 263 22.79 16.04 19.70
N GLU A 264 21.94 16.49 18.78
CA GLU A 264 22.14 16.33 17.33
C GLU A 264 23.40 17.09 16.89
N PRO A 265 24.33 16.49 16.11
CA PRO A 265 25.50 17.20 15.59
C PRO A 265 25.11 18.38 14.69
N ALA A 266 25.83 19.50 14.75
CA ALA A 266 25.48 20.71 13.98
C ALA A 266 25.42 20.46 12.46
N GLY A 267 26.31 19.62 11.91
CA GLY A 267 26.28 19.23 10.49
C GLY A 267 25.11 18.31 10.12
N ALA A 268 24.63 17.49 11.06
CA ALA A 268 23.44 16.65 10.90
C ALA A 268 22.16 17.51 10.85
N ALA A 269 22.02 18.44 11.80
CA ALA A 269 20.94 19.43 11.82
C ALA A 269 20.94 20.29 10.54
N LEU A 270 22.12 20.78 10.13
CA LEU A 270 22.28 21.57 8.89
C LEU A 270 21.88 20.78 7.64
N PHE A 271 22.31 19.52 7.54
CA PHE A 271 21.94 18.64 6.42
C PHE A 271 20.42 18.49 6.31
N ARG A 272 19.73 18.32 7.45
CA ARG A 272 18.26 18.29 7.54
C ARG A 272 17.63 19.58 7.02
N SER A 273 18.01 20.72 7.60
CA SER A 273 17.41 22.03 7.29
C SER A 273 17.57 22.43 5.81
N LEU A 274 18.68 22.06 5.16
CA LEU A 274 18.89 22.34 3.75
C LEU A 274 18.10 21.40 2.81
N LEU A 275 17.94 20.12 3.16
CA LEU A 275 17.02 19.22 2.46
C LEU A 275 15.56 19.63 2.66
N ASP A 276 15.20 20.08 3.86
CA ASP A 276 13.88 20.67 4.13
C ASP A 276 13.65 21.92 3.29
N ALA A 277 14.62 22.82 3.11
CA ALA A 277 14.48 23.96 2.19
C ALA A 277 14.34 23.54 0.71
N GLY A 278 14.77 22.31 0.37
CA GLY A 278 14.65 21.70 -0.96
C GLY A 278 15.91 21.77 -1.81
N PHE A 279 17.08 22.03 -1.23
CA PHE A 279 18.37 22.02 -1.96
C PHE A 279 18.81 20.59 -2.30
N SER A 280 19.62 20.41 -3.36
CA SER A 280 20.08 19.07 -3.76
C SER A 280 21.07 18.48 -2.76
N THR A 281 21.03 17.17 -2.55
CA THR A 281 21.99 16.43 -1.70
C THR A 281 23.45 16.70 -2.06
N LYS A 282 23.74 17.03 -3.33
CA LYS A 282 25.06 17.43 -3.81
C LYS A 282 25.50 18.78 -3.23
N LEU A 283 24.65 19.81 -3.31
CA LEU A 283 24.93 21.12 -2.73
C LEU A 283 24.97 21.07 -1.20
N VAL A 284 24.05 20.33 -0.57
CA VAL A 284 24.03 20.14 0.89
C VAL A 284 25.31 19.49 1.39
N ARG A 285 25.83 18.44 0.74
CA ARG A 285 27.12 17.83 1.08
C ARG A 285 28.28 18.82 0.95
N THR A 286 28.36 19.57 -0.15
CA THR A 286 29.41 20.60 -0.35
C THR A 286 29.38 21.69 0.73
N LEU A 287 28.21 22.04 1.26
CA LEU A 287 28.10 22.96 2.40
C LEU A 287 28.53 22.29 3.71
N VAL A 288 28.04 21.09 4.03
CA VAL A 288 28.44 20.38 5.27
C VAL A 288 29.95 20.09 5.30
N GLU A 289 30.57 19.77 4.16
CA GLU A 289 32.02 19.55 4.00
C GLU A 289 32.87 20.82 4.22
N ARG A 290 32.28 22.02 4.05
CA ARG A 290 32.94 23.33 4.23
C ARG A 290 32.62 23.99 5.58
N MET A 291 31.69 23.42 6.34
CA MET A 291 31.19 23.99 7.59
C MET A 291 32.31 24.12 8.63
N PRO A 292 32.49 25.29 9.29
CA PRO A 292 33.47 25.45 10.36
C PRO A 292 33.25 24.46 11.52
N ALA A 293 34.33 23.84 12.00
CA ALA A 293 34.25 22.87 13.08
C ALA A 293 33.89 23.52 14.43
N GLY A 294 33.14 22.80 15.27
CA GLY A 294 32.84 23.20 16.65
C GLY A 294 31.73 24.25 16.83
N ILE A 295 31.05 24.67 15.77
CA ILE A 295 29.94 25.63 15.83
C ILE A 295 28.61 24.99 16.28
N THR A 296 27.67 25.80 16.78
CA THR A 296 26.30 25.35 17.10
C THR A 296 25.45 25.18 15.85
N SER A 297 24.33 24.44 15.94
CA SER A 297 23.40 24.23 14.82
C SER A 297 22.85 25.54 14.25
N ASP A 298 22.52 26.52 15.11
CA ASP A 298 22.03 27.84 14.69
C ASP A 298 23.11 28.63 13.93
N ALA A 299 24.36 28.56 14.40
CA ALA A 299 25.51 29.16 13.73
C ALA A 299 25.86 28.45 12.41
N ALA A 300 25.65 27.13 12.32
CA ALA A 300 25.81 26.36 11.09
C ALA A 300 24.78 26.75 10.03
N LEU A 301 23.51 26.95 10.42
CA LEU A 301 22.47 27.44 9.53
C LEU A 301 22.73 28.88 9.08
N ALA A 302 23.14 29.78 9.99
CA ALA A 302 23.52 31.15 9.67
C ALA A 302 24.74 31.23 8.75
N TRP A 303 25.73 30.36 8.93
CA TRP A 303 26.88 30.24 8.03
C TRP A 303 26.46 29.75 6.63
N ALA A 304 25.70 28.65 6.54
CA ALA A 304 25.24 28.10 5.27
C ALA A 304 24.31 29.04 4.50
N ARG A 305 23.48 29.81 5.21
CA ARG A 305 22.71 30.93 4.65
C ARG A 305 23.65 31.93 3.95
N ASN A 306 24.72 32.34 4.60
CA ASN A 306 25.65 33.33 4.06
C ASN A 306 26.46 32.80 2.87
N GLU A 307 26.89 31.53 2.88
CA GLU A 307 27.46 30.85 1.70
C GLU A 307 26.47 30.83 0.53
N LEU A 308 25.22 30.44 0.77
CA LEU A 308 24.17 30.41 -0.25
C LEU A 308 23.88 31.80 -0.83
N VAL A 309 23.79 32.84 0.02
CA VAL A 309 23.63 34.24 -0.42
C VAL A 309 24.84 34.73 -1.23
N THR A 310 26.05 34.25 -0.92
CA THR A 310 27.30 34.61 -1.62
C THR A 310 27.44 33.87 -2.97
N HIS A 311 26.83 32.69 -3.10
CA HIS A 311 26.96 31.82 -4.28
C HIS A 311 25.70 31.70 -5.15
N LEU A 312 24.55 32.27 -4.75
CA LEU A 312 23.35 32.40 -5.57
C LEU A 312 23.51 33.56 -6.57
N PRO A 313 23.72 33.29 -7.87
CA PRO A 313 23.94 34.36 -8.84
C PRO A 313 22.64 35.15 -9.06
N VAL A 314 22.71 36.47 -8.90
CA VAL A 314 21.62 37.42 -9.18
C VAL A 314 22.15 38.58 -10.00
N LEU A 315 21.27 39.28 -10.71
CA LEU A 315 21.63 40.48 -11.47
C LEU A 315 22.14 41.60 -10.56
N GLY A 316 23.29 42.21 -10.88
CA GLY A 316 23.96 43.18 -10.02
C GLY A 316 23.25 44.54 -9.91
N SER A 317 22.68 45.03 -11.02
CA SER A 317 21.71 46.13 -11.02
C SER A 317 20.63 45.91 -12.08
N GLU A 318 19.42 46.40 -11.80
CA GLU A 318 18.36 46.53 -12.79
C GLU A 318 18.79 47.35 -14.02
N ASP A 319 19.71 48.31 -13.84
CA ASP A 319 20.26 49.15 -14.92
C ASP A 319 21.04 48.34 -15.97
N GLU A 320 21.57 47.16 -15.62
CA GLU A 320 22.26 46.26 -16.56
C GLU A 320 21.28 45.65 -17.57
N PHE A 321 20.06 45.33 -17.13
CA PHE A 321 18.97 44.86 -17.98
C PHE A 321 18.36 46.03 -18.77
N LEU A 322 18.06 47.15 -18.09
CA LEU A 322 17.49 48.36 -18.69
C LEU A 322 18.45 49.11 -19.61
N GLY A 323 19.76 48.83 -19.55
CA GLY A 323 20.78 49.37 -20.45
C GLY A 323 20.50 49.10 -21.93
N GLY A 324 19.71 48.06 -22.23
CA GLY A 324 19.12 47.80 -23.54
C GLY A 324 19.45 46.43 -24.13
N GLY A 325 18.92 46.17 -25.32
CA GLY A 325 19.16 44.96 -26.10
C GLY A 325 17.88 44.19 -26.45
N VAL A 326 18.08 43.03 -27.08
CA VAL A 326 17.02 42.08 -27.44
C VAL A 326 17.06 40.92 -26.45
N TYR A 327 15.94 40.67 -25.77
CA TYR A 327 15.80 39.58 -24.79
C TYR A 327 14.71 38.62 -25.23
N ALA A 328 14.97 37.32 -25.15
CA ALA A 328 13.98 36.27 -25.42
C ALA A 328 13.71 35.44 -24.17
N LEU A 329 12.45 35.36 -23.75
CA LEU A 329 12.05 34.46 -22.66
C LEU A 329 11.87 33.04 -23.21
N VAL A 330 12.75 32.12 -22.82
CA VAL A 330 12.75 30.72 -23.28
C VAL A 330 12.39 29.78 -22.13
N GLY A 331 11.90 28.59 -22.46
CA GLY A 331 11.51 27.56 -21.46
C GLY A 331 10.20 26.84 -21.81
N PRO A 332 9.81 25.83 -21.00
CA PRO A 332 8.68 24.95 -21.28
C PRO A 332 7.30 25.61 -21.42
N THR A 333 6.30 24.79 -21.74
CA THR A 333 4.89 25.16 -21.63
C THR A 333 4.50 25.45 -20.18
N GLY A 334 3.54 26.35 -19.96
CA GLY A 334 2.97 26.60 -18.62
C GLY A 334 3.86 27.36 -17.61
N VAL A 335 5.15 27.59 -17.87
CA VAL A 335 6.07 28.27 -16.92
C VAL A 335 5.85 29.79 -16.78
N GLY A 336 4.89 30.36 -17.52
CA GLY A 336 4.47 31.76 -17.38
C GLY A 336 5.23 32.80 -18.22
N LYS A 337 5.82 32.41 -19.35
CA LYS A 337 6.63 33.29 -20.22
C LYS A 337 5.87 34.55 -20.68
N THR A 338 4.74 34.40 -21.37
CA THR A 338 3.90 35.52 -21.84
C THR A 338 3.56 36.53 -20.74
N THR A 339 3.14 36.05 -19.57
CA THR A 339 2.79 36.89 -18.41
C THR A 339 4.03 37.57 -17.81
N THR A 340 5.17 36.89 -17.78
CA THR A 340 6.46 37.45 -17.32
C THR A 340 6.95 38.53 -18.27
N LEU A 341 6.81 38.33 -19.58
CA LEU A 341 7.17 39.32 -20.59
C LEU A 341 6.28 40.56 -20.51
N ALA A 342 4.97 40.41 -20.27
CA ALA A 342 4.07 41.54 -20.05
C ALA A 342 4.47 42.38 -18.81
N LYS A 343 4.91 41.73 -17.73
CA LYS A 343 5.43 42.42 -16.53
C LYS A 343 6.75 43.15 -16.80
N LEU A 344 7.69 42.49 -17.50
CA LEU A 344 8.95 43.12 -17.92
C LEU A 344 8.68 44.32 -18.83
N ALA A 345 7.78 44.19 -19.81
CA ALA A 345 7.40 45.27 -20.71
C ALA A 345 6.85 46.46 -19.92
N ALA A 346 5.91 46.25 -18.99
CA ALA A 346 5.36 47.32 -18.16
C ALA A 346 6.45 48.00 -17.30
N ARG A 347 7.38 47.22 -16.75
CA ARG A 347 8.51 47.70 -15.95
C ARG A 347 9.51 48.51 -16.79
N CYS A 348 9.77 48.11 -18.03
CA CYS A 348 10.56 48.88 -19.00
C CYS A 348 9.84 50.16 -19.44
N VAL A 349 8.53 50.10 -19.72
CA VAL A 349 7.70 51.27 -20.08
C VAL A 349 7.71 52.33 -18.98
N ALA A 350 7.63 51.91 -17.71
CA ALA A 350 7.68 52.80 -16.55
C ALA A 350 9.06 53.44 -16.30
N ARG A 351 10.14 52.92 -16.90
CA ARG A 351 11.52 53.40 -16.76
C ARG A 351 12.00 54.21 -17.96
N GLU A 352 11.74 53.72 -19.17
CA GLU A 352 12.30 54.21 -20.44
C GLU A 352 11.25 54.89 -21.35
N GLY A 353 9.97 54.76 -21.02
CA GLY A 353 8.85 55.17 -21.87
C GLY A 353 8.50 54.14 -22.96
N ARG A 354 7.22 54.08 -23.33
CA ARG A 354 6.69 53.06 -24.26
C ARG A 354 7.34 53.06 -25.65
N GLU A 355 7.79 54.22 -26.13
CA GLU A 355 8.41 54.35 -27.46
C GLU A 355 9.76 53.62 -27.54
N GLN A 356 10.41 53.36 -26.40
CA GLN A 356 11.68 52.63 -26.31
C GLN A 356 11.52 51.10 -26.21
N VAL A 357 10.29 50.60 -26.12
CA VAL A 357 9.98 49.18 -25.91
C VAL A 357 9.28 48.61 -27.14
N ALA A 358 9.59 47.37 -27.51
CA ALA A 358 8.80 46.57 -28.45
C ALA A 358 8.59 45.15 -27.92
N MET A 359 7.45 44.56 -28.24
CA MET A 359 7.14 43.16 -27.91
C MET A 359 6.97 42.34 -29.19
N LEU A 360 7.55 41.14 -29.20
CA LEU A 360 7.45 40.15 -30.27
C LEU A 360 6.95 38.83 -29.66
N THR A 361 6.31 37.98 -30.46
CA THR A 361 6.05 36.58 -30.09
C THR A 361 6.36 35.63 -31.25
N THR A 362 6.95 34.48 -30.91
CA THR A 362 7.08 33.33 -31.80
C THR A 362 6.10 32.19 -31.47
N ASP A 363 5.27 32.34 -30.41
CA ASP A 363 4.23 31.38 -30.03
C ASP A 363 3.00 31.48 -30.96
N ASN A 364 3.19 31.07 -32.22
CA ASN A 364 2.15 31.02 -33.25
C ASN A 364 1.36 29.69 -33.21
N PHE A 365 1.69 28.76 -32.31
CA PHE A 365 1.07 27.44 -32.20
C PHE A 365 -0.07 27.42 -31.17
N ARG A 366 0.03 28.22 -30.11
CA ARG A 366 -0.97 28.29 -29.05
C ARG A 366 -2.07 29.28 -29.40
N ILE A 367 -3.28 28.77 -29.58
CA ILE A 367 -4.50 29.58 -29.79
C ILE A 367 -4.61 30.64 -28.67
N GLY A 368 -4.76 31.91 -29.05
CA GLY A 368 -4.89 33.03 -28.12
C GLY A 368 -3.59 33.65 -27.62
N ALA A 369 -2.41 33.12 -27.96
CA ALA A 369 -1.13 33.64 -27.45
C ALA A 369 -0.78 35.03 -28.01
N LEU A 370 -0.96 35.24 -29.31
CA LEU A 370 -0.76 36.54 -29.96
C LEU A 370 -1.78 37.56 -29.45
N GLU A 371 -3.05 37.17 -29.35
CA GLU A 371 -4.15 37.99 -28.85
C GLU A 371 -3.91 38.42 -27.40
N GLN A 372 -3.44 37.52 -26.54
CA GLN A 372 -3.06 37.83 -25.16
C GLN A 372 -1.95 38.87 -25.11
N LEU A 373 -0.89 38.73 -25.92
CA LEU A 373 0.21 39.70 -25.96
C LEU A 373 -0.23 41.05 -26.56
N GLN A 374 -1.12 41.05 -27.55
CA GLN A 374 -1.70 42.27 -28.12
C GLN A 374 -2.61 43.01 -27.14
N ILE A 375 -3.34 42.31 -26.26
CA ILE A 375 -4.12 42.93 -25.18
C ILE A 375 -3.16 43.66 -24.21
N TYR A 376 -2.11 43.00 -23.74
CA TYR A 376 -1.09 43.63 -22.90
C TYR A 376 -0.42 44.83 -23.61
N GLY A 377 -0.06 44.68 -24.88
CA GLY A 377 0.52 45.76 -25.69
C GLY A 377 -0.40 46.97 -25.80
N ARG A 378 -1.70 46.75 -26.06
CA ARG A 378 -2.71 47.81 -26.12
C ARG A 378 -2.87 48.56 -24.79
N LEU A 379 -2.83 47.85 -23.66
CA LEU A 379 -2.90 48.46 -22.32
C LEU A 379 -1.67 49.32 -21.99
N MET A 380 -0.48 48.94 -22.47
CA MET A 380 0.77 49.68 -22.26
C MET A 380 1.09 50.73 -23.34
N GLY A 381 0.35 50.72 -24.46
CA GLY A 381 0.71 51.48 -25.67
C GLY A 381 1.98 50.98 -26.38
N VAL A 382 2.35 49.71 -26.20
CA VAL A 382 3.54 49.08 -26.80
C VAL A 382 3.11 48.14 -27.93
N PRO A 383 3.69 48.22 -29.14
CA PRO A 383 3.32 47.35 -30.24
C PRO A 383 3.77 45.90 -29.98
N ALA A 384 2.90 44.95 -30.37
CA ALA A 384 3.11 43.51 -30.25
C ALA A 384 3.09 42.85 -31.65
N HIS A 385 4.21 42.26 -32.06
CA HIS A 385 4.40 41.68 -33.39
C HIS A 385 4.45 40.13 -33.34
N SER A 386 3.79 39.45 -34.28
CA SER A 386 4.00 38.01 -34.54
C SER A 386 5.23 37.82 -35.43
N VAL A 387 5.95 36.72 -35.22
CA VAL A 387 7.18 36.37 -35.94
C VAL A 387 7.19 34.87 -36.24
N ARG A 388 7.29 34.49 -37.51
CA ARG A 388 7.19 33.08 -37.94
C ARG A 388 8.52 32.34 -38.00
N ASP A 389 9.58 33.01 -38.47
CA ASP A 389 10.89 32.40 -38.72
C ASP A 389 12.05 33.38 -38.48
N ALA A 390 13.29 32.90 -38.59
CA ALA A 390 14.50 33.67 -38.32
C ALA A 390 14.74 34.83 -39.32
N GLY A 391 14.24 34.71 -40.56
CA GLY A 391 14.31 35.75 -41.57
C GLY A 391 13.32 36.88 -41.28
N GLU A 392 12.09 36.53 -40.91
CA GLU A 392 11.10 37.51 -40.42
C GLU A 392 11.55 38.18 -39.12
N LEU A 393 12.13 37.43 -38.18
CA LEU A 393 12.69 37.98 -36.94
C LEU A 393 13.77 39.03 -37.24
N ARG A 394 14.69 38.71 -38.16
CA ARG A 394 15.76 39.60 -38.61
C ARG A 394 15.22 40.86 -39.30
N ARG A 395 14.20 40.72 -40.14
CA ARG A 395 13.50 41.83 -40.81
C ARG A 395 12.89 42.79 -39.78
N ILE A 396 12.07 42.28 -38.87
CA ILE A 396 11.37 43.08 -37.85
C ILE A 396 12.37 43.73 -36.88
N LEU A 397 13.42 43.02 -36.47
CA LEU A 397 14.48 43.61 -35.63
C LEU A 397 15.28 44.72 -36.34
N GLY A 398 15.31 44.75 -37.68
CA GLY A 398 15.79 45.88 -38.46
C GLY A 398 14.81 47.05 -38.45
N GLU A 399 13.54 46.79 -38.79
CA GLU A 399 12.45 47.77 -38.86
C GLU A 399 12.17 48.48 -37.52
N LEU A 400 12.38 47.80 -36.39
CA LEU A 400 12.17 48.37 -35.05
C LEU A 400 13.15 49.48 -34.65
N GLY A 401 14.21 49.72 -35.44
CA GLY A 401 15.09 50.87 -35.33
C GLY A 401 15.92 50.92 -34.03
N ASN A 402 16.02 52.12 -33.45
CA ASN A 402 16.84 52.44 -32.27
C ASN A 402 16.12 52.24 -30.92
N ARG A 403 15.07 51.41 -30.87
CA ARG A 403 14.38 51.09 -29.60
C ARG A 403 15.34 50.45 -28.61
N LYS A 404 15.41 51.00 -27.40
CA LYS A 404 16.34 50.56 -26.35
C LYS A 404 16.15 49.08 -25.98
N ILE A 405 14.90 48.62 -25.84
CA ILE A 405 14.57 47.28 -25.33
C ILE A 405 13.59 46.57 -26.27
N VAL A 406 13.92 45.34 -26.67
CA VAL A 406 13.02 44.46 -27.41
C VAL A 406 12.84 43.16 -26.65
N LEU A 407 11.59 42.78 -26.38
CA LEU A 407 11.23 41.57 -25.63
C LEU A 407 10.53 40.56 -26.55
N ILE A 408 11.00 39.31 -26.56
CA ILE A 408 10.47 38.21 -27.39
C ILE A 408 9.86 37.13 -26.49
N ASP A 409 8.56 36.87 -26.62
CA ASP A 409 7.91 35.69 -26.05
C ASP A 409 8.08 34.51 -27.01
N THR A 410 8.29 33.30 -26.49
CA THR A 410 8.52 32.12 -27.34
C THR A 410 7.56 30.98 -27.05
N THR A 411 7.32 30.15 -28.07
CA THR A 411 6.61 28.87 -27.93
C THR A 411 7.16 28.08 -26.73
N GLY A 412 6.28 27.56 -25.89
CA GLY A 412 6.67 26.59 -24.86
C GLY A 412 7.04 25.26 -25.49
N ILE A 413 8.26 24.78 -25.25
CA ILE A 413 8.78 23.54 -25.82
C ILE A 413 9.23 22.62 -24.68
N SER A 414 8.89 21.33 -24.74
CA SER A 414 9.37 20.36 -23.75
C SER A 414 10.90 20.28 -23.79
N GLN A 415 11.55 20.21 -22.63
CA GLN A 415 13.01 20.07 -22.52
C GLN A 415 13.56 18.76 -23.14
N ARG A 416 12.67 17.83 -23.47
CA ARG A 416 12.98 16.55 -24.15
C ARG A 416 12.69 16.58 -25.66
N ASP A 417 12.23 17.72 -26.19
CA ASP A 417 11.93 17.90 -27.62
C ASP A 417 13.16 18.43 -28.39
N ARG A 418 13.32 18.02 -29.64
CA ARG A 418 14.38 18.50 -30.53
C ARG A 418 14.18 19.97 -30.92
N GLN A 419 12.93 20.46 -30.89
CA GLN A 419 12.60 21.86 -31.19
C GLN A 419 13.27 22.88 -30.24
N VAL A 420 13.81 22.46 -29.07
CA VAL A 420 14.60 23.35 -28.20
C VAL A 420 15.84 23.88 -28.92
N ALA A 421 16.53 23.02 -29.69
CA ALA A 421 17.69 23.42 -30.48
C ALA A 421 17.31 24.28 -31.69
N GLU A 422 16.15 24.00 -32.30
CA GLU A 422 15.61 24.78 -33.43
C GLU A 422 15.20 26.20 -32.98
N GLN A 423 14.56 26.34 -31.82
CA GLN A 423 14.26 27.63 -31.20
C GLN A 423 15.55 28.41 -30.85
N ALA A 424 16.57 27.74 -30.30
CA ALA A 424 17.86 28.38 -30.05
C ALA A 424 18.52 28.88 -31.35
N ALA A 425 18.55 28.05 -32.40
CA ALA A 425 19.10 28.40 -33.70
C ALA A 425 18.33 29.55 -34.39
N MET A 426 17.00 29.59 -34.27
CA MET A 426 16.17 30.69 -34.78
C MET A 426 16.56 32.03 -34.13
N LEU A 427 16.71 32.05 -32.79
CA LEU A 427 17.07 33.25 -32.04
C LEU A 427 18.52 33.68 -32.30
N CYS A 428 19.47 32.75 -32.45
CA CYS A 428 20.86 33.10 -32.80
C CYS A 428 20.96 33.69 -34.22
N ASN A 429 20.12 33.26 -35.16
CA ASN A 429 20.10 33.76 -36.53
C ASN A 429 19.31 35.07 -36.72
N ALA A 430 18.84 35.70 -35.64
CA ALA A 430 18.06 36.93 -35.65
C ALA A 430 18.79 38.18 -36.18
N GLY A 431 20.12 38.14 -36.36
CA GLY A 431 20.91 39.24 -36.94
C GLY A 431 21.19 40.43 -36.01
N LYS A 432 20.62 40.43 -34.79
CA LYS A 432 21.10 41.16 -33.61
C LYS A 432 21.32 40.15 -32.48
N PRO A 433 22.27 40.36 -31.54
CA PRO A 433 22.44 39.45 -30.39
C PRO A 433 21.17 39.36 -29.55
N VAL A 434 20.68 38.14 -29.29
CA VAL A 434 19.47 37.87 -28.51
C VAL A 434 19.83 37.20 -27.19
N ARG A 435 19.72 37.95 -26.10
CA ARG A 435 19.97 37.47 -24.73
C ARG A 435 18.82 36.54 -24.31
N ARG A 436 19.08 35.23 -24.27
CA ARG A 436 18.10 34.21 -23.87
C ARG A 436 17.97 34.19 -22.34
N LEU A 437 16.77 34.37 -21.80
CA LEU A 437 16.49 34.27 -20.36
C LEU A 437 15.59 33.05 -20.12
N LEU A 438 16.08 32.10 -19.32
CA LEU A 438 15.37 30.86 -19.03
C LEU A 438 14.31 31.07 -17.93
N VAL A 439 13.05 30.77 -18.24
CA VAL A 439 11.95 30.90 -17.27
C VAL A 439 11.76 29.59 -16.52
N LEU A 440 12.03 29.61 -15.21
CA LEU A 440 12.02 28.44 -14.32
C LEU A 440 10.80 28.49 -13.37
N ASN A 441 9.99 27.44 -13.36
CA ASN A 441 8.84 27.32 -12.45
C ASN A 441 9.28 26.87 -11.05
N ALA A 442 9.11 27.73 -10.03
CA ALA A 442 9.45 27.40 -8.65
C ALA A 442 8.67 26.19 -8.09
N ALA A 443 7.48 25.92 -8.61
CA ALA A 443 6.65 24.78 -8.21
C ALA A 443 7.02 23.45 -8.92
N SER A 444 8.06 23.42 -9.77
CA SER A 444 8.53 22.19 -10.43
C SER A 444 9.52 21.41 -9.54
N GLN A 445 9.57 20.09 -9.74
CA GLN A 445 10.54 19.20 -9.09
C GLN A 445 11.98 19.52 -9.54
N GLY A 446 12.95 19.28 -8.65
CA GLY A 446 14.38 19.56 -8.89
C GLY A 446 14.93 18.90 -10.15
N ASP A 447 14.66 17.62 -10.37
CA ASP A 447 15.15 16.89 -11.55
C ASP A 447 14.55 17.44 -12.85
N THR A 448 13.29 17.91 -12.82
CA THR A 448 12.66 18.58 -13.98
C THR A 448 13.31 19.94 -14.24
N LEU A 449 13.63 20.70 -13.19
CA LEU A 449 14.36 21.96 -13.32
C LEU A 449 15.79 21.75 -13.83
N ASP A 450 16.44 20.65 -13.44
CA ASP A 450 17.77 20.27 -13.92
C ASP A 450 17.77 19.88 -15.41
N GLU A 451 16.82 19.04 -15.85
CA GLU A 451 16.63 18.74 -17.28
C GLU A 451 16.38 20.02 -18.10
N VAL A 452 15.52 20.92 -17.60
CA VAL A 452 15.18 22.19 -18.27
C VAL A 452 16.42 23.09 -18.37
N ALA A 453 17.18 23.25 -17.29
CA ALA A 453 18.41 24.03 -17.30
C ALA A 453 19.48 23.40 -18.20
N HIS A 454 19.63 22.08 -18.21
CA HIS A 454 20.58 21.38 -19.06
C HIS A 454 20.23 21.54 -20.56
N ALA A 455 18.98 21.27 -20.94
CA ALA A 455 18.54 21.27 -22.34
C ALA A 455 18.56 22.67 -22.97
N TYR A 456 18.13 23.71 -22.24
CA TYR A 456 18.10 25.08 -22.76
C TYR A 456 19.48 25.75 -22.81
N ARG A 457 20.46 25.27 -22.02
CA ARG A 457 21.85 25.73 -22.10
C ARG A 457 22.62 25.06 -23.24
N ASN A 458 22.55 23.73 -23.34
CA ASN A 458 23.31 22.92 -24.30
C ASN A 458 22.75 22.94 -25.74
N GLY A 459 22.15 24.07 -26.15
CA GLY A 459 21.69 24.32 -27.51
C GLY A 459 22.81 24.82 -28.43
N VAL A 460 22.49 25.00 -29.72
CA VAL A 460 23.42 25.56 -30.70
C VAL A 460 23.43 27.09 -30.58
N GLY A 461 24.51 27.66 -30.05
CA GLY A 461 24.71 29.11 -29.96
C GLY A 461 25.45 29.54 -28.68
N GLU A 462 25.25 30.81 -28.29
CA GLU A 462 25.66 31.32 -26.97
C GLU A 462 24.78 30.72 -25.86
N ASP A 463 25.33 30.60 -24.65
CA ASP A 463 24.61 30.15 -23.44
C ASP A 463 23.44 31.09 -23.09
N VAL A 464 22.55 30.69 -22.18
CA VAL A 464 21.51 31.59 -21.68
C VAL A 464 22.16 32.67 -20.79
N ALA A 465 21.70 33.92 -20.93
CA ALA A 465 22.25 35.06 -20.18
C ALA A 465 21.89 35.02 -18.68
N GLY A 466 20.83 34.30 -18.33
CA GLY A 466 20.34 34.16 -16.96
C GLY A 466 18.96 33.50 -16.93
N CYS A 467 18.28 33.62 -15.79
CA CYS A 467 16.95 33.06 -15.60
C CYS A 467 15.99 34.03 -14.89
N ILE A 468 14.71 33.69 -14.93
CA ILE A 468 13.63 34.32 -14.15
C ILE A 468 12.86 33.20 -13.47
N ILE A 469 12.72 33.28 -12.15
CA ILE A 469 11.97 32.28 -11.38
C ILE A 469 10.51 32.73 -11.27
N THR A 470 9.57 31.87 -11.65
CA THR A 470 8.13 32.15 -11.65
C THR A 470 7.39 31.29 -10.66
N LYS A 471 6.17 31.72 -10.31
CA LYS A 471 5.24 30.98 -9.46
C LYS A 471 5.71 30.75 -8.02
N LEU A 472 6.41 31.72 -7.44
CA LEU A 472 6.85 31.67 -6.03
C LEU A 472 5.67 31.66 -5.03
N ASP A 473 4.45 31.90 -5.52
CA ASP A 473 3.16 31.82 -4.83
C ASP A 473 2.47 30.44 -4.96
N GLU A 474 2.76 29.66 -6.00
CA GLU A 474 2.30 28.25 -6.14
C GLU A 474 3.28 27.25 -5.51
N ALA A 475 4.54 27.66 -5.27
CA ALA A 475 5.60 26.79 -4.80
C ALA A 475 5.53 26.48 -3.29
N SER A 476 5.64 25.20 -2.93
CA SER A 476 5.79 24.76 -1.53
C SER A 476 7.22 24.87 -1.01
N ARG A 477 8.22 24.91 -1.90
CA ARG A 477 9.66 25.05 -1.62
C ARG A 477 10.34 25.85 -2.73
N LEU A 478 11.38 26.62 -2.38
CA LEU A 478 12.19 27.37 -3.34
C LEU A 478 13.58 26.77 -3.57
N GLY A 479 14.08 25.92 -2.65
CA GLY A 479 15.44 25.39 -2.68
C GLY A 479 15.81 24.74 -4.01
N ALA A 480 14.90 23.99 -4.64
CA ALA A 480 15.16 23.31 -5.92
C ALA A 480 15.44 24.29 -7.09
N ALA A 481 14.76 25.42 -7.13
CA ALA A 481 14.97 26.45 -8.16
C ALA A 481 16.27 27.24 -7.91
N LEU A 482 16.56 27.55 -6.64
CA LEU A 482 17.79 28.27 -6.25
C LEU A 482 19.04 27.37 -6.39
N ASP A 483 18.93 26.09 -6.02
CA ASP A 483 19.90 25.03 -6.27
C ASP A 483 20.24 24.89 -7.76
N THR A 484 19.22 24.86 -8.61
CA THR A 484 19.38 24.83 -10.07
C THR A 484 20.12 26.07 -10.56
N ALA A 485 19.74 27.27 -10.08
CA ALA A 485 20.40 28.52 -10.46
C ALA A 485 21.89 28.56 -10.02
N ILE A 486 22.21 28.08 -8.81
CA ILE A 486 23.58 27.94 -8.31
C ILE A 486 24.38 26.96 -9.18
N ARG A 487 23.89 25.72 -9.35
CA ARG A 487 24.64 24.65 -10.03
C ARG A 487 24.84 24.89 -11.52
N HIS A 488 23.86 25.50 -12.19
CA HIS A 488 23.98 25.89 -13.60
C HIS A 488 24.58 27.29 -13.79
N ARG A 489 24.88 28.03 -12.73
CA ARG A 489 25.40 29.41 -12.74
C ARG A 489 24.52 30.35 -13.58
N LEU A 490 23.22 30.33 -13.33
CA LEU A 490 22.22 31.14 -14.02
C LEU A 490 21.88 32.39 -13.20
N PRO A 491 22.36 33.61 -13.55
CA PRO A 491 21.96 34.82 -12.86
C PRO A 491 20.44 34.98 -12.85
N ILE A 492 19.84 35.03 -11.65
CA ILE A 492 18.42 35.32 -11.52
C ILE A 492 18.24 36.83 -11.72
N HIS A 493 17.51 37.23 -12.77
CA HIS A 493 17.18 38.64 -13.00
C HIS A 493 15.98 39.06 -12.14
N TYR A 494 14.90 38.29 -12.21
CA TYR A 494 13.62 38.63 -11.58
C TYR A 494 12.97 37.41 -10.93
N SER A 495 12.00 37.66 -10.05
CA SER A 495 11.13 36.66 -9.45
C SER A 495 9.66 37.09 -9.53
N SER A 496 8.79 36.18 -9.98
CA SER A 496 7.35 36.44 -10.18
C SER A 496 6.50 35.77 -9.10
N ILE A 497 5.98 36.59 -8.18
CA ILE A 497 5.22 36.20 -6.98
C ILE A 497 3.70 36.18 -7.20
N GLY A 498 3.25 35.69 -8.35
CA GLY A 498 1.83 35.52 -8.70
C GLY A 498 1.36 36.30 -9.90
N GLN A 499 0.05 36.43 -10.07
CA GLN A 499 -0.53 36.63 -11.41
C GLN A 499 -0.74 38.09 -11.86
N LYS A 500 -0.76 39.08 -10.95
CA LYS A 500 -1.04 40.48 -11.33
C LYS A 500 0.09 41.11 -12.15
N VAL A 501 -0.28 41.99 -13.09
CA VAL A 501 0.62 42.70 -14.00
C VAL A 501 0.32 44.21 -13.88
N PRO A 502 1.30 45.06 -13.54
CA PRO A 502 2.74 44.78 -13.43
C PRO A 502 3.23 44.21 -12.08
N GLU A 503 2.41 44.24 -11.03
CA GLU A 503 2.89 44.37 -9.65
C GLU A 503 3.65 43.16 -9.12
N HIS A 504 3.30 41.94 -9.55
CA HIS A 504 3.89 40.70 -9.02
C HIS A 504 5.21 40.35 -9.74
N LEU A 505 6.14 41.30 -9.88
CA LEU A 505 7.50 41.09 -10.39
C LEU A 505 8.55 41.83 -9.55
N GLU A 506 9.36 41.07 -8.84
CA GLU A 506 10.43 41.56 -7.95
C GLU A 506 11.79 41.41 -8.63
N LEU A 507 12.69 42.40 -8.48
CA LEU A 507 14.11 42.24 -8.84
C LEU A 507 14.70 41.18 -7.90
N ALA A 508 15.40 40.19 -8.43
CA ALA A 508 15.93 39.11 -7.61
C ALA A 508 17.05 39.61 -6.70
N ARG A 509 16.96 39.31 -5.39
CA ARG A 509 18.04 39.49 -4.42
C ARG A 509 18.38 38.18 -3.77
N ALA A 510 19.66 37.89 -3.61
CA ALA A 510 20.13 36.62 -3.05
C ALA A 510 19.70 36.44 -1.58
N ASP A 511 19.78 37.50 -0.76
CA ASP A 511 19.34 37.49 0.63
C ASP A 511 17.84 37.16 0.75
N ALA A 512 16.98 37.95 0.12
CA ALA A 512 15.53 37.80 0.19
C ALA A 512 15.05 36.43 -0.35
N LEU A 513 15.70 35.88 -1.38
CA LEU A 513 15.34 34.56 -1.93
C LEU A 513 15.74 33.41 -1.00
N ILE A 514 16.92 33.47 -0.39
CA ILE A 514 17.38 32.46 0.57
C ILE A 514 16.59 32.54 1.89
N ASP A 515 16.32 33.75 2.40
CA ASP A 515 15.48 33.95 3.58
C ASP A 515 14.06 33.43 3.37
N ARG A 516 13.47 33.66 2.19
CA ARG A 516 12.15 33.14 1.81
C ARG A 516 12.15 31.61 1.70
N ALA A 517 13.23 31.01 1.19
CA ALA A 517 13.37 29.56 1.14
C ALA A 517 13.39 28.92 2.54
N PHE A 518 14.10 29.50 3.50
CA PHE A 518 14.09 29.02 4.89
C PHE A 518 12.77 29.30 5.62
N ALA A 519 12.20 30.51 5.51
CA ALA A 519 10.93 30.86 6.14
C ALA A 519 9.73 30.03 5.63
N MET A 520 9.84 29.35 4.49
CA MET A 520 8.85 28.39 3.99
C MET A 520 8.97 27.01 4.66
N VAL A 521 10.13 26.65 5.22
CA VAL A 521 10.30 25.43 6.04
C VAL A 521 9.58 25.58 7.38
N GLU A 522 9.77 26.71 8.06
CA GLU A 522 9.16 27.00 9.36
C GLU A 522 7.63 26.94 9.32
N ARG A 523 7.03 27.30 8.17
CA ARG A 523 5.57 27.30 7.95
C ARG A 523 5.02 25.93 7.55
N ALA A 524 5.83 25.04 6.99
CA ALA A 524 5.38 23.76 6.46
C ALA A 524 6.51 22.71 6.46
N ARG A 525 6.40 21.72 7.35
CA ARG A 525 7.30 20.56 7.41
C ARG A 525 7.27 19.76 6.10
N ALA A 526 8.41 19.17 5.71
CA ALA A 526 8.50 18.37 4.49
C ALA A 526 7.74 17.05 4.59
N LEU A 527 7.10 16.66 3.48
CA LEU A 527 6.52 15.32 3.28
C LEU A 527 7.57 14.26 2.89
N TYR A 528 8.73 14.70 2.36
CA TYR A 528 9.74 13.83 1.75
C TYR A 528 11.18 14.08 2.25
N SER A 529 11.34 14.85 3.34
CA SER A 529 12.64 14.98 4.03
C SER A 529 12.68 14.00 5.20
N PRO A 530 13.76 13.24 5.38
CA PRO A 530 13.89 12.32 6.51
C PRO A 530 13.87 13.12 7.83
N SER A 531 13.07 12.65 8.79
CA SER A 531 13.03 13.20 10.14
C SER A 531 14.34 12.93 10.91
N GLU A 532 14.44 13.46 12.13
CA GLU A 532 15.55 13.12 13.03
C GLU A 532 15.68 11.60 13.27
N ALA A 533 14.56 10.88 13.33
CA ALA A 533 14.54 9.43 13.48
C ALA A 533 14.93 8.70 12.18
N ASP A 534 14.53 9.23 11.02
CA ASP A 534 14.85 8.64 9.72
C ASP A 534 16.31 8.92 9.32
N MET A 535 16.86 10.07 9.72
CA MET A 535 18.28 10.35 9.56
C MET A 535 19.14 9.63 10.59
N ALA A 536 18.69 9.50 11.84
CA ALA A 536 19.34 8.62 12.79
C ALA A 536 19.38 7.16 12.28
N SER A 537 18.29 6.67 11.67
CA SER A 537 18.26 5.31 11.10
C SER A 537 19.11 5.16 9.83
N LEU A 538 19.17 6.18 8.97
CA LEU A 538 20.06 6.22 7.80
C LEU A 538 21.55 6.32 8.21
N TRP A 539 21.88 7.11 9.23
CA TRP A 539 23.24 7.17 9.78
C TRP A 539 23.61 5.90 10.55
N SER A 540 22.64 5.18 11.11
CA SER A 540 22.81 3.82 11.63
C SER A 540 22.65 2.73 10.54
N THR A 541 23.30 2.91 9.39
CA THR A 541 23.49 1.82 8.41
C THR A 541 24.94 1.30 8.43
N PRO A 542 25.18 0.00 8.17
CA PRO A 542 26.27 -0.71 8.83
C PRO A 542 27.64 -0.51 8.16
N ARG A 543 28.48 0.29 8.80
CA ARG A 543 29.95 0.21 8.71
C ARG A 543 30.51 0.14 10.13
N GLU A 544 31.49 -0.75 10.33
CA GLU A 544 31.88 -1.31 11.64
C GLU A 544 30.82 -2.20 12.32
N ALA A 545 30.28 -3.15 11.55
CA ALA A 545 29.52 -4.29 12.08
C ALA A 545 30.37 -5.55 12.35
N GLU A 546 31.69 -5.48 12.19
CA GLU A 546 32.60 -6.45 12.83
C GLU A 546 32.76 -6.07 14.31
N ALA A 547 32.54 -7.04 15.20
CA ALA A 547 32.74 -6.92 16.65
C ALA A 547 31.95 -5.82 17.41
N ALA A 548 30.79 -5.38 16.90
CA ALA A 548 29.79 -4.70 17.74
C ALA A 548 29.25 -5.66 18.82
N ASP A 549 29.88 -5.65 20.00
CA ASP A 549 29.67 -6.59 21.11
C ASP A 549 28.18 -6.94 21.35
N PRO A 550 27.79 -8.23 21.26
CA PRO A 550 26.44 -8.69 21.60
C PRO A 550 25.97 -8.27 22.99
N ALA A 551 26.86 -8.20 24.00
CA ALA A 551 26.47 -7.75 25.34
C ALA A 551 26.08 -6.26 25.34
N ARG A 552 26.80 -5.39 24.63
CA ARG A 552 26.42 -3.98 24.44
C ARG A 552 25.09 -3.81 23.70
N ARG A 553 24.79 -4.66 22.70
CA ARG A 553 23.48 -4.66 22.01
C ARG A 553 22.34 -5.13 22.92
N ARG A 554 22.53 -6.21 23.70
CA ARG A 554 21.61 -6.63 24.77
C ARG A 554 21.37 -5.51 25.78
N GLN A 555 22.43 -4.79 26.18
CA GLN A 555 22.36 -3.74 27.18
C GLN A 555 21.51 -2.54 26.72
N LEU A 556 21.51 -2.22 25.42
CA LEU A 556 20.63 -1.20 24.84
C LEU A 556 19.16 -1.66 24.83
N LEU A 557 18.87 -2.87 24.33
CA LEU A 557 17.51 -3.44 24.37
C LEU A 557 17.00 -3.58 25.82
N ALA A 558 17.85 -4.00 26.75
CA ALA A 558 17.56 -4.03 28.17
C ALA A 558 17.23 -2.64 28.72
N SER A 559 17.99 -1.59 28.36
CA SER A 559 17.69 -0.22 28.81
C SER A 559 16.38 0.35 28.26
N ALA A 560 15.89 -0.16 27.12
CA ALA A 560 14.63 0.26 26.51
C ALA A 560 13.41 -0.54 27.02
N ILE A 561 13.59 -1.82 27.35
CA ILE A 561 12.50 -2.74 27.74
C ILE A 561 12.40 -2.85 29.27
N LEU A 562 13.51 -2.74 30.00
CA LEU A 562 13.57 -2.89 31.45
C LEU A 562 13.54 -1.53 32.15
N ARG A 563 12.61 -1.36 33.09
CA ARG A 563 12.70 -0.28 34.08
C ARG A 563 13.93 -0.49 34.97
N PRO A 564 14.58 0.59 35.47
CA PRO A 564 15.62 0.49 36.49
C PRO A 564 15.04 0.03 37.84
N GLN A 565 14.82 -1.28 37.98
CA GLN A 565 14.53 -1.93 39.26
C GLN A 565 15.86 -2.37 39.90
N GLY A 566 16.19 -1.82 41.06
CA GLY A 566 17.41 -2.17 41.78
C GLY A 566 17.35 -3.60 42.35
N GLY A 567 18.50 -4.30 42.37
CA GLY A 567 18.61 -5.65 42.91
C GLY A 567 18.22 -6.75 41.90
N ALA A 568 17.81 -7.90 42.43
CA ALA A 568 17.66 -9.16 41.68
C ALA A 568 16.71 -9.08 40.46
N GLY A 569 15.69 -8.21 40.51
CA GLY A 569 14.72 -8.04 39.42
C GLY A 569 15.32 -7.54 38.11
N SER A 570 16.47 -6.85 38.12
CA SER A 570 17.16 -6.48 36.87
C SER A 570 17.88 -7.66 36.21
N ILE A 571 18.37 -8.61 37.01
CA ILE A 571 19.03 -9.84 36.53
C ILE A 571 17.99 -10.77 35.93
N GLU A 572 16.89 -11.02 36.64
CA GLU A 572 15.78 -11.86 36.17
C GLU A 572 15.17 -11.29 34.87
N ALA A 573 14.99 -9.97 34.77
CA ALA A 573 14.42 -9.37 33.57
C ALA A 573 15.40 -9.30 32.39
N ALA A 574 16.72 -9.24 32.64
CA ALA A 574 17.74 -9.41 31.58
C ALA A 574 17.79 -10.87 31.08
N GLN A 575 17.72 -11.85 31.98
CA GLN A 575 17.62 -13.28 31.63
C GLN A 575 16.39 -13.54 30.73
N ASN A 576 15.22 -13.06 31.14
CA ASN A 576 13.99 -13.17 30.34
C ASN A 576 14.11 -12.50 28.96
N LEU A 577 14.90 -11.42 28.82
CA LEU A 577 15.15 -10.78 27.53
C LEU A 577 16.06 -11.64 26.63
N ASP A 578 17.18 -12.19 27.14
CA ASP A 578 18.04 -13.09 26.37
C ASP A 578 17.30 -14.38 25.96
N ASP A 579 16.49 -14.96 26.85
CA ASP A 579 15.60 -16.09 26.54
C ASP A 579 14.55 -15.69 25.48
N THR A 580 14.07 -14.45 25.51
CA THR A 580 13.14 -13.91 24.50
C THR A 580 13.78 -13.78 23.12
N LEU A 581 15.01 -13.26 23.05
CA LEU A 581 15.78 -13.15 21.81
C LEU A 581 16.06 -14.53 21.22
N GLY A 582 16.59 -15.44 22.04
CA GLY A 582 16.90 -16.81 21.62
C GLY A 582 15.67 -17.59 21.14
N TRP A 583 14.49 -17.36 21.72
CA TRP A 583 13.25 -17.96 21.23
C TRP A 583 12.77 -17.35 19.91
N LEU A 584 12.77 -16.01 19.78
CA LEU A 584 12.30 -15.33 18.56
C LEU A 584 13.15 -15.63 17.33
N ASP A 585 14.45 -15.85 17.51
CA ASP A 585 15.38 -16.19 16.43
C ASP A 585 15.49 -17.72 16.16
N THR A 586 14.79 -18.57 16.93
CA THR A 586 14.77 -20.04 16.71
C THR A 586 13.40 -20.67 16.46
N ASP A 587 12.30 -20.00 16.83
CA ASP A 587 10.94 -20.46 16.55
C ASP A 587 10.56 -20.25 15.07
N PRO A 588 10.20 -21.31 14.30
CA PRO A 588 10.00 -21.19 12.86
C PRO A 588 8.93 -20.18 12.43
N ALA A 589 7.81 -20.09 13.16
CA ALA A 589 6.73 -19.16 12.84
C ALA A 589 7.14 -17.71 13.13
N SER A 590 7.90 -17.48 14.20
CA SER A 590 8.33 -16.15 14.63
C SER A 590 9.45 -15.60 13.74
N VAL A 591 10.44 -16.44 13.39
CA VAL A 591 11.46 -16.12 12.38
C VAL A 591 10.81 -15.77 11.04
N GLN A 592 9.85 -16.59 10.58
CA GLN A 592 9.17 -16.35 9.32
C GLN A 592 8.27 -15.11 9.35
N ALA A 593 7.58 -14.83 10.45
CA ALA A 593 6.79 -13.62 10.60
C ALA A 593 7.67 -12.36 10.65
N ARG A 594 8.84 -12.41 11.30
CA ARG A 594 9.82 -11.31 11.31
C ARG A 594 10.38 -11.04 9.90
N ALA A 595 10.77 -12.10 9.19
CA ALA A 595 11.26 -11.99 7.80
C ALA A 595 10.20 -11.43 6.84
N SER A 596 8.97 -11.96 6.87
CA SER A 596 7.87 -11.43 6.07
C SER A 596 7.49 -9.99 6.45
N TRP A 597 7.68 -9.59 7.71
CA TRP A 597 7.44 -8.21 8.15
C TRP A 597 8.52 -7.23 7.68
N ARG A 598 9.81 -7.61 7.65
CA ARG A 598 10.87 -6.80 7.03
C ARG A 598 10.54 -6.49 5.57
N GLU A 599 10.18 -7.51 4.80
CA GLU A 599 9.72 -7.41 3.40
C GLU A 599 8.42 -6.60 3.21
N TYR A 600 7.57 -6.53 4.24
CA TYR A 600 6.32 -5.76 4.22
C TYR A 600 6.56 -4.26 4.48
N VAL A 601 7.51 -3.92 5.35
CA VAL A 601 7.80 -2.53 5.77
C VAL A 601 8.85 -1.84 4.89
N SER A 602 9.71 -2.59 4.18
CA SER A 602 10.76 -2.04 3.31
C SER A 602 10.28 -1.42 1.97
N ASP A 603 9.00 -1.04 1.92
CA ASP A 603 8.25 -0.22 0.93
C ASP A 603 8.53 -0.37 -0.59
N GLY A 604 9.22 -1.44 -1.02
CA GLY A 604 9.52 -1.63 -2.45
C GLY A 604 10.58 -2.68 -2.84
N ALA A 605 11.08 -3.50 -1.90
CA ALA A 605 12.22 -4.41 -2.12
C ALA A 605 11.95 -5.63 -3.04
N GLY A 606 11.46 -5.43 -4.27
CA GLY A 606 11.49 -6.39 -5.39
C GLY A 606 10.57 -7.62 -5.31
N SER A 607 10.24 -8.12 -4.13
CA SER A 607 9.56 -9.41 -3.94
C SER A 607 8.11 -9.43 -4.45
N SER A 608 7.88 -10.31 -5.43
CA SER A 608 6.53 -10.62 -5.93
C SER A 608 5.69 -11.30 -4.85
N LEU A 609 4.37 -11.20 -4.95
CA LEU A 609 3.46 -11.81 -3.98
C LEU A 609 3.64 -13.35 -3.88
N ALA A 610 3.99 -14.00 -4.99
CA ALA A 610 4.34 -15.41 -5.02
C ALA A 610 5.66 -15.71 -4.27
N ALA A 611 6.70 -14.89 -4.43
CA ALA A 611 7.96 -15.05 -3.70
C ALA A 611 7.76 -14.92 -2.18
N LEU A 612 6.93 -13.96 -1.75
CA LEU A 612 6.56 -13.78 -0.34
C LEU A 612 5.78 -14.99 0.23
N GLY A 613 5.01 -15.69 -0.61
CA GLY A 613 4.32 -16.94 -0.24
C GLY A 613 5.24 -18.16 -0.20
N GLU A 614 6.29 -18.18 -1.04
CA GLU A 614 7.20 -19.32 -1.19
C GLU A 614 8.25 -19.42 -0.07
N THR A 615 8.77 -18.32 0.46
CA THR A 615 9.74 -18.35 1.58
C THR A 615 9.21 -19.12 2.81
N PRO A 616 7.96 -18.89 3.29
CA PRO A 616 7.33 -19.73 4.31
C PRO A 616 7.19 -21.22 3.94
N LEU A 617 6.92 -21.54 2.67
CA LEU A 617 6.81 -22.93 2.21
C LEU A 617 8.17 -23.63 2.20
N ALA A 618 9.22 -22.95 1.72
CA ALA A 618 10.60 -23.44 1.76
C ALA A 618 11.09 -23.68 3.20
N MET A 619 10.74 -22.78 4.14
CA MET A 619 10.99 -22.97 5.57
C MET A 619 10.25 -24.21 6.11
N VAL A 620 8.94 -24.37 5.82
CA VAL A 620 8.17 -25.53 6.29
C VAL A 620 8.74 -26.86 5.74
N ARG A 621 9.12 -26.91 4.45
CA ARG A 621 9.75 -28.11 3.86
C ARG A 621 11.09 -28.45 4.52
N ARG A 622 11.87 -27.46 4.96
CA ARG A 622 13.14 -27.65 5.68
C ARG A 622 12.93 -28.11 7.14
N GLU A 623 12.04 -27.46 7.88
CA GLU A 623 11.81 -27.79 9.29
C GLU A 623 10.94 -29.05 9.50
N PHE A 624 10.26 -29.57 8.46
CA PHE A 624 9.32 -30.70 8.55
C PHE A 624 9.85 -31.88 9.37
N SER A 625 11.02 -32.42 9.02
CA SER A 625 11.60 -33.61 9.67
C SER A 625 12.04 -33.38 11.12
N ARG A 626 12.16 -32.11 11.54
CA ARG A 626 12.51 -31.68 12.90
C ARG A 626 11.24 -31.40 13.71
N ALA A 627 10.28 -30.69 13.13
CA ALA A 627 9.07 -30.22 13.79
C ALA A 627 7.97 -31.28 13.89
N CYS A 628 7.78 -32.10 12.85
CA CYS A 628 6.71 -33.10 12.76
C CYS A 628 7.19 -34.51 13.16
N SER A 629 6.25 -35.38 13.56
CA SER A 629 6.48 -36.81 13.77
C SER A 629 6.25 -37.64 12.50
N ARG A 630 5.15 -37.40 11.78
CA ARG A 630 4.82 -38.12 10.54
C ARG A 630 4.06 -37.25 9.52
N ASN A 631 3.28 -36.27 9.94
CA ASN A 631 2.40 -35.49 9.06
C ASN A 631 2.52 -33.97 9.32
N LEU A 632 2.27 -33.18 8.28
CA LEU A 632 2.02 -31.75 8.38
C LEU A 632 0.49 -31.52 8.41
N LEU A 633 -0.02 -30.81 9.41
CA LEU A 633 -1.43 -30.45 9.49
C LEU A 633 -1.68 -29.12 8.80
N VAL A 634 -2.65 -29.10 7.89
CA VAL A 634 -3.10 -27.89 7.19
C VAL A 634 -4.43 -27.47 7.78
N MET A 635 -4.38 -26.57 8.77
CA MET A 635 -5.57 -26.04 9.44
C MET A 635 -6.29 -25.04 8.55
N HIS A 636 -7.43 -25.42 7.98
CA HIS A 636 -8.28 -24.51 7.22
C HIS A 636 -9.33 -23.85 8.12
N GLY A 637 -9.43 -22.52 8.06
CA GLY A 637 -10.39 -21.75 8.83
C GLY A 637 -10.75 -20.42 8.18
N LYS A 638 -11.62 -19.66 8.85
CA LYS A 638 -12.08 -18.35 8.37
C LYS A 638 -12.26 -17.35 9.51
N THR A 639 -12.09 -16.07 9.20
CA THR A 639 -12.26 -14.96 10.16
C THR A 639 -12.79 -13.71 9.48
N SER A 640 -13.55 -12.89 10.20
CA SER A 640 -14.11 -11.64 9.66
C SER A 640 -13.12 -10.49 9.83
N MET A 641 -12.82 -9.81 8.73
CA MET A 641 -11.86 -8.72 8.66
C MET A 641 -12.58 -7.37 8.66
N LYS A 642 -12.06 -6.41 9.44
CA LYS A 642 -12.52 -5.02 9.53
C LYS A 642 -11.32 -4.12 9.84
N GLY A 643 -11.20 -3.01 9.12
CA GLY A 643 -10.15 -2.00 9.31
C GLY A 643 -10.51 -0.68 8.63
N GLU A 644 -9.66 0.33 8.77
CA GLU A 644 -9.92 1.69 8.29
C GLU A 644 -10.03 1.76 6.76
N ALA A 645 -9.14 1.04 6.05
CA ALA A 645 -9.22 0.82 4.59
C ALA A 645 -10.03 -0.44 4.19
N LEU A 646 -10.79 -1.06 5.10
CA LEU A 646 -11.56 -2.27 4.81
C LEU A 646 -12.94 -2.26 5.51
N PRO A 647 -14.02 -1.85 4.81
CA PRO A 647 -15.37 -1.75 5.40
C PRO A 647 -15.94 -3.11 5.84
N GLY A 648 -15.48 -4.20 5.22
CA GLY A 648 -15.73 -5.56 5.69
C GLY A 648 -15.24 -6.61 4.69
N GLY A 649 -14.72 -7.72 5.20
CA GLY A 649 -14.35 -8.88 4.40
C GLY A 649 -14.31 -10.17 5.22
N THR A 650 -14.08 -11.31 4.56
CA THR A 650 -13.82 -12.59 5.23
C THR A 650 -12.51 -13.18 4.72
N LEU A 651 -11.54 -13.35 5.61
CA LEU A 651 -10.29 -14.04 5.29
C LEU A 651 -10.51 -15.54 5.44
N LEU A 652 -10.36 -16.28 4.34
CA LEU A 652 -10.22 -17.73 4.30
C LEU A 652 -8.71 -18.04 4.32
N SER A 653 -8.29 -18.96 5.18
CA SER A 653 -6.87 -19.13 5.51
C SER A 653 -6.47 -20.59 5.68
N ALA A 654 -5.18 -20.87 5.46
CA ALA A 654 -4.54 -22.12 5.85
C ALA A 654 -3.31 -21.85 6.74
N VAL A 655 -3.31 -22.40 7.96
CA VAL A 655 -2.13 -22.44 8.84
C VAL A 655 -1.49 -23.82 8.73
N LEU A 656 -0.19 -23.85 8.44
CA LEU A 656 0.64 -25.04 8.41
C LEU A 656 1.18 -25.28 9.83
N MET A 657 0.90 -26.46 10.38
CA MET A 657 1.22 -26.84 11.75
C MET A 657 1.84 -28.24 11.80
N SER A 658 2.73 -28.46 12.76
CA SER A 658 3.21 -29.79 13.11
C SER A 658 2.10 -30.64 13.73
N ASP A 659 2.10 -31.95 13.45
CA ASP A 659 1.27 -32.95 14.14
C ASP A 659 1.55 -33.06 15.66
N ARG A 660 2.63 -32.45 16.15
CA ARG A 660 2.95 -32.25 17.58
C ARG A 660 2.31 -31.00 18.20
N GLY A 661 1.67 -30.14 17.40
CA GLY A 661 0.97 -28.95 17.90
C GLY A 661 1.77 -27.65 17.94
N ALA A 662 2.77 -27.49 17.09
CA ALA A 662 3.45 -26.20 16.84
C ALA A 662 2.95 -25.59 15.53
N ALA A 663 2.71 -24.27 15.49
CA ALA A 663 2.47 -23.57 14.22
C ALA A 663 3.79 -23.24 13.53
N LEU A 664 3.80 -23.25 12.19
CA LEU A 664 5.00 -23.02 11.38
C LEU A 664 4.82 -21.83 10.43
N ALA A 665 3.73 -21.77 9.67
CA ALA A 665 3.49 -20.71 8.68
C ALA A 665 2.01 -20.57 8.33
N ALA A 666 1.62 -19.51 7.62
CA ALA A 666 0.31 -19.39 6.99
C ALA A 666 0.39 -18.76 5.58
N PRO A 667 0.94 -19.47 4.57
CA PRO A 667 1.24 -18.90 3.24
C PRO A 667 0.01 -18.69 2.34
N ALA A 668 -1.09 -19.43 2.57
CA ALA A 668 -2.23 -19.43 1.67
C ALA A 668 -3.43 -18.66 2.26
N GLN A 669 -3.72 -17.49 1.69
CA GLN A 669 -4.75 -16.56 2.12
C GLN A 669 -5.67 -16.21 0.94
N GLN A 670 -6.98 -16.21 1.16
CA GLN A 670 -7.99 -15.71 0.23
C GLN A 670 -8.91 -14.73 0.97
N LEU A 671 -8.86 -13.44 0.62
CA LEU A 671 -9.67 -12.38 1.21
C LEU A 671 -10.92 -12.17 0.36
N VAL A 672 -12.09 -12.54 0.89
CA VAL A 672 -13.40 -12.28 0.31
C VAL A 672 -13.82 -10.84 0.60
N LEU A 673 -14.15 -10.10 -0.46
CA LEU A 673 -14.61 -8.71 -0.48
C LEU A 673 -15.99 -8.63 -1.14
N PRO A 674 -16.78 -7.54 -0.94
CA PRO A 674 -18.10 -7.39 -1.58
C PRO A 674 -18.07 -7.42 -3.11
N HIS A 675 -16.94 -7.11 -3.72
CA HIS A 675 -16.74 -7.01 -5.18
C HIS A 675 -15.75 -8.04 -5.74
N GLY A 676 -15.45 -9.12 -5.01
CA GLY A 676 -14.56 -10.20 -5.48
C GLY A 676 -13.73 -10.88 -4.39
N MET A 677 -12.76 -11.68 -4.80
CA MET A 677 -11.82 -12.38 -3.91
C MET A 677 -10.38 -12.07 -4.34
N LEU A 678 -9.50 -11.81 -3.37
CA LEU A 678 -8.06 -11.63 -3.58
C LEU A 678 -7.30 -12.85 -3.00
N SER A 679 -6.41 -13.46 -3.77
CA SER A 679 -5.58 -14.60 -3.33
C SER A 679 -4.11 -14.21 -3.16
N SER A 680 -3.47 -14.64 -2.06
CA SER A 680 -2.03 -14.48 -1.84
C SER A 680 -1.17 -15.38 -2.74
N PHE A 681 -1.78 -16.41 -3.33
CA PHE A 681 -1.08 -17.45 -4.08
C PHE A 681 -1.51 -17.59 -5.54
N ALA A 682 -2.69 -17.07 -5.88
CA ALA A 682 -3.22 -17.04 -7.25
C ALA A 682 -3.77 -15.65 -7.63
N PRO A 683 -2.96 -14.56 -7.55
CA PRO A 683 -3.43 -13.19 -7.77
C PRO A 683 -3.91 -12.89 -9.20
N ALA A 684 -3.69 -13.79 -10.15
CA ALA A 684 -4.16 -13.70 -11.54
C ALA A 684 -5.35 -14.64 -11.86
N ALA A 685 -5.83 -15.43 -10.89
CA ALA A 685 -7.00 -16.28 -11.06
C ALA A 685 -8.29 -15.44 -11.02
N ALA A 686 -9.35 -15.93 -11.68
CA ALA A 686 -10.67 -15.31 -11.60
C ALA A 686 -11.22 -15.42 -10.16
N ALA A 687 -11.74 -14.31 -9.62
CA ALA A 687 -12.29 -14.25 -8.28
C ALA A 687 -13.42 -15.28 -8.08
N GLN A 688 -13.18 -16.30 -7.27
CA GLN A 688 -14.13 -17.39 -7.01
C GLN A 688 -14.99 -17.05 -5.78
N PRO A 689 -16.29 -16.72 -5.93
CA PRO A 689 -17.13 -16.32 -4.78
C PRO A 689 -17.54 -17.51 -3.90
N ASP A 690 -17.50 -18.75 -4.41
CA ASP A 690 -17.85 -19.93 -3.63
C ASP A 690 -16.71 -20.36 -2.70
N THR A 691 -16.99 -20.36 -1.40
CA THR A 691 -16.06 -20.78 -0.34
C THR A 691 -15.61 -22.25 -0.42
N ALA A 692 -16.40 -23.15 -1.05
CA ALA A 692 -16.02 -24.54 -1.27
C ALA A 692 -15.01 -24.66 -2.42
N LEU A 693 -15.28 -24.03 -3.57
CA LEU A 693 -14.34 -24.00 -4.70
C LEU A 693 -13.04 -23.27 -4.34
N ALA A 694 -13.10 -22.20 -3.54
CA ALA A 694 -11.92 -21.51 -3.03
C ALA A 694 -11.11 -22.36 -2.04
N LEU A 695 -11.76 -23.24 -1.25
CA LEU A 695 -11.08 -24.24 -0.44
C LEU A 695 -10.37 -25.28 -1.33
N GLU A 696 -11.05 -25.83 -2.34
CA GLU A 696 -10.42 -26.78 -3.27
C GLU A 696 -9.22 -26.19 -4.02
N GLU A 697 -9.33 -24.95 -4.50
CA GLU A 697 -8.23 -24.20 -5.13
C GLU A 697 -7.02 -24.13 -4.18
N ARG A 698 -7.26 -23.75 -2.92
CA ARG A 698 -6.22 -23.61 -1.89
C ARG A 698 -5.59 -24.95 -1.50
N VAL A 699 -6.40 -26.02 -1.42
CA VAL A 699 -5.93 -27.39 -1.18
C VAL A 699 -5.04 -27.85 -2.33
N ARG A 700 -5.50 -27.68 -3.58
CA ARG A 700 -4.80 -28.07 -4.80
C ARG A 700 -3.45 -27.34 -4.95
N TRP A 701 -3.43 -26.04 -4.70
CA TRP A 701 -2.18 -25.26 -4.71
C TRP A 701 -1.21 -25.70 -3.60
N LEU A 702 -1.69 -25.90 -2.36
CA LEU A 702 -0.83 -26.39 -1.27
C LEU A 702 -0.27 -27.78 -1.57
N GLY A 703 -1.05 -28.69 -2.17
CA GLY A 703 -0.57 -30.02 -2.59
C GLY A 703 0.55 -29.97 -3.64
N GLN A 704 0.57 -28.94 -4.50
CA GLN A 704 1.65 -28.71 -5.46
C GLN A 704 2.91 -28.19 -4.74
N GLN A 705 2.78 -27.15 -3.90
CA GLN A 705 3.93 -26.51 -3.23
C GLN A 705 4.54 -27.33 -2.09
N LEU A 706 3.76 -28.26 -1.51
CA LEU A 706 4.19 -29.18 -0.45
C LEU A 706 4.39 -30.60 -0.98
N SER A 707 4.68 -30.75 -2.28
CA SER A 707 5.01 -32.04 -2.89
C SER A 707 6.18 -32.72 -2.15
N GLY A 708 6.00 -34.01 -1.85
CA GLY A 708 6.90 -34.79 -0.98
C GLY A 708 6.65 -34.66 0.53
N VAL A 709 5.85 -33.70 0.99
CA VAL A 709 5.44 -33.58 2.40
C VAL A 709 4.07 -34.26 2.62
N PRO A 710 3.93 -35.20 3.56
CA PRO A 710 2.64 -35.80 3.90
C PRO A 710 1.74 -34.80 4.63
N ALA A 711 0.93 -34.08 3.87
CA ALA A 711 -0.01 -33.08 4.36
C ALA A 711 -1.40 -33.67 4.63
N VAL A 712 -2.00 -33.34 5.77
CA VAL A 712 -3.39 -33.68 6.15
C VAL A 712 -4.20 -32.41 6.32
N HIS A 713 -5.27 -32.28 5.53
CA HIS A 713 -6.12 -31.09 5.50
C HIS A 713 -7.21 -31.17 6.58
N MET A 714 -7.12 -30.29 7.58
CA MET A 714 -8.03 -30.22 8.72
C MET A 714 -9.15 -29.21 8.43
N LEU A 715 -10.37 -29.70 8.20
CA LEU A 715 -11.54 -28.91 7.76
C LEU A 715 -12.54 -28.70 8.90
N GLU A 716 -13.10 -27.48 9.05
CA GLU A 716 -14.06 -27.21 10.13
C GLU A 716 -15.46 -27.81 9.90
N ALA A 717 -15.81 -28.08 8.64
CA ALA A 717 -17.04 -28.69 8.15
C ALA A 717 -16.84 -29.08 6.67
N GLY A 718 -17.83 -29.76 6.07
CA GLY A 718 -17.88 -30.00 4.62
C GLY A 718 -19.22 -30.59 4.18
N THR A 719 -19.36 -30.81 2.88
CA THR A 719 -20.46 -31.56 2.26
C THR A 719 -19.92 -32.89 1.75
N SER A 720 -20.80 -33.89 1.55
CA SER A 720 -20.40 -35.18 0.96
C SER A 720 -19.71 -35.01 -0.40
N ALA A 721 -20.18 -34.08 -1.23
CA ALA A 721 -19.58 -33.76 -2.52
C ALA A 721 -18.16 -33.18 -2.41
N LEU A 722 -17.90 -32.28 -1.45
CA LEU A 722 -16.56 -31.76 -1.18
C LEU A 722 -15.62 -32.88 -0.68
N TRP A 723 -16.08 -33.73 0.25
CA TRP A 723 -15.28 -34.84 0.77
C TRP A 723 -14.98 -35.90 -0.30
N GLN A 724 -15.92 -36.15 -1.21
CA GLN A 724 -15.71 -36.99 -2.38
C GLN A 724 -14.69 -36.37 -3.34
N SER A 725 -14.90 -35.12 -3.78
CA SER A 725 -13.99 -34.36 -4.65
C SER A 725 -12.55 -34.34 -4.13
N LEU A 726 -12.36 -34.10 -2.82
CA LEU A 726 -11.03 -34.13 -2.19
C LEU A 726 -10.42 -35.54 -2.15
N SER A 727 -11.23 -36.58 -1.94
CA SER A 727 -10.77 -37.97 -1.94
C SER A 727 -10.40 -38.48 -3.34
N GLU A 728 -11.17 -38.09 -4.36
CA GLU A 728 -10.90 -38.37 -5.78
C GLU A 728 -9.62 -37.66 -6.26
N GLN A 729 -9.32 -36.48 -5.71
CA GLN A 729 -8.04 -35.78 -5.89
C GLN A 729 -6.88 -36.39 -5.05
N GLY A 730 -7.10 -37.49 -4.32
CA GLY A 730 -6.09 -38.17 -3.51
C GLY A 730 -5.66 -37.41 -2.24
N VAL A 731 -6.39 -36.36 -1.85
CA VAL A 731 -6.04 -35.51 -0.70
C VAL A 731 -6.37 -36.24 0.60
N SER A 732 -5.42 -36.28 1.53
CA SER A 732 -5.68 -36.74 2.91
C SER A 732 -6.36 -35.64 3.72
N TRP A 733 -7.53 -35.90 4.29
CA TRP A 733 -8.29 -34.91 5.05
C TRP A 733 -8.95 -35.45 6.32
N VAL A 734 -9.15 -34.57 7.30
CA VAL A 734 -10.02 -34.81 8.47
C VAL A 734 -10.99 -33.64 8.57
N ALA A 735 -12.28 -33.91 8.47
CA ALA A 735 -13.34 -32.92 8.61
C ALA A 735 -14.01 -33.07 9.96
N ARG A 736 -13.97 -32.02 10.78
CA ARG A 736 -14.72 -31.97 12.03
C ARG A 736 -16.20 -31.82 11.72
N SER A 737 -17.02 -32.60 12.42
CA SER A 737 -18.46 -32.65 12.20
C SER A 737 -19.23 -32.32 13.49
N PRO A 738 -20.39 -31.64 13.39
CA PRO A 738 -21.23 -31.38 14.56
C PRO A 738 -21.90 -32.68 15.03
N GLY A 739 -21.99 -32.90 16.35
CA GLY A 739 -22.58 -34.12 16.92
C GLY A 739 -24.04 -34.41 16.50
N GLY A 740 -24.78 -33.39 16.05
CA GLY A 740 -26.13 -33.55 15.49
C GLY A 740 -26.18 -34.04 14.04
N MET A 741 -25.04 -34.21 13.36
CA MET A 741 -24.98 -34.69 11.98
C MET A 741 -25.59 -36.09 11.85
N ARG A 742 -26.50 -36.26 10.88
CA ARG A 742 -27.13 -37.54 10.57
C ARG A 742 -26.17 -38.45 9.81
N VAL A 743 -26.11 -39.70 10.23
CA VAL A 743 -25.23 -40.75 9.69
C VAL A 743 -25.97 -42.09 9.71
N ILE A 744 -25.38 -43.12 9.12
CA ILE A 744 -25.85 -44.50 9.21
C ILE A 744 -24.76 -45.29 9.96
N GLN A 745 -25.14 -46.04 10.99
CA GLN A 745 -24.26 -46.98 11.70
C GLN A 745 -24.97 -48.33 11.73
N ASP A 746 -24.30 -49.40 11.30
CA ASP A 746 -24.85 -50.77 11.26
C ASP A 746 -26.24 -50.80 10.61
N ASP A 747 -26.32 -50.21 9.41
CA ASP A 747 -27.50 -49.99 8.56
C ASP A 747 -28.65 -49.19 9.21
N CYS A 748 -28.45 -48.65 10.42
CA CYS A 748 -29.43 -47.89 11.18
C CYS A 748 -29.21 -46.36 11.07
N PRO A 749 -30.19 -45.58 10.58
CA PRO A 749 -30.12 -44.12 10.54
C PRO A 749 -30.05 -43.49 11.94
N THR A 750 -28.97 -42.78 12.24
CA THR A 750 -28.64 -42.25 13.57
C THR A 750 -27.97 -40.87 13.49
N ASN A 751 -27.29 -40.42 14.55
CA ASN A 751 -26.46 -39.21 14.55
C ASN A 751 -25.16 -39.41 15.34
N LEU A 752 -24.15 -38.57 15.08
CA LEU A 752 -22.82 -38.68 15.68
C LEU A 752 -22.83 -38.67 17.22
N ASN A 753 -23.72 -37.91 17.87
CA ASN A 753 -23.88 -37.92 19.33
C ASN A 753 -24.39 -39.26 19.89
N ALA A 754 -25.14 -40.04 19.11
CA ALA A 754 -25.58 -41.38 19.48
C ALA A 754 -24.48 -42.42 19.24
N VAL A 755 -23.82 -42.39 18.07
CA VAL A 755 -22.63 -43.22 17.78
C VAL A 755 -21.54 -42.99 18.82
N GLY A 756 -21.31 -41.72 19.17
CA GLY A 756 -20.38 -41.29 20.20
C GLY A 756 -20.72 -41.75 21.62
N LYS A 757 -21.86 -42.40 21.86
CA LYS A 757 -22.26 -43.03 23.13
C LYS A 757 -22.17 -44.56 23.09
N SER A 758 -22.34 -45.20 21.93
CA SER A 758 -22.28 -46.66 21.76
C SER A 758 -20.84 -47.19 21.65
N VAL A 759 -19.91 -46.41 21.10
CA VAL A 759 -18.52 -46.87 20.89
C VAL A 759 -17.67 -46.90 22.17
N GLY A 760 -16.78 -47.90 22.27
CA GLY A 760 -15.79 -48.02 23.34
C GLY A 760 -14.59 -47.10 23.13
N TYR A 761 -14.06 -46.52 24.21
CA TYR A 761 -12.97 -45.53 24.17
C TYR A 761 -11.71 -46.03 24.86
N LEU A 762 -10.54 -45.61 24.35
CA LEU A 762 -9.22 -45.84 24.93
C LEU A 762 -8.55 -44.49 25.31
N PRO A 763 -7.77 -44.42 26.39
CA PRO A 763 -7.03 -43.21 26.75
C PRO A 763 -5.90 -42.92 25.76
N VAL A 764 -5.57 -41.63 25.57
CA VAL A 764 -4.59 -41.14 24.59
C VAL A 764 -3.63 -40.14 25.21
N GLY A 765 -2.34 -40.47 25.18
CA GLY A 765 -1.27 -39.61 25.72
C GLY A 765 -1.35 -39.44 27.24
N GLN A 766 -0.84 -38.31 27.74
CA GLN A 766 -0.96 -37.89 29.13
C GLN A 766 -1.86 -36.65 29.25
N PRO A 767 -2.62 -36.48 30.36
CA PRO A 767 -3.46 -35.31 30.54
C PRO A 767 -2.66 -34.00 30.48
N GLY A 768 -3.08 -33.05 29.65
CA GLY A 768 -2.40 -31.75 29.49
C GLY A 768 -1.11 -31.75 28.68
N ASP A 769 -0.74 -32.86 28.02
CA ASP A 769 0.51 -33.02 27.27
C ASP A 769 0.62 -32.14 25.99
N MET A 770 -0.47 -31.50 25.59
CA MET A 770 -0.59 -30.71 24.36
C MET A 770 -1.55 -29.51 24.51
N PRO A 771 -1.51 -28.51 23.61
CA PRO A 771 -2.52 -27.48 23.50
C PRO A 771 -3.94 -28.08 23.36
N GLY A 772 -4.96 -27.38 23.88
CA GLY A 772 -6.34 -27.88 23.98
C GLY A 772 -6.61 -28.94 25.06
N LEU A 773 -5.59 -29.54 25.70
CA LEU A 773 -5.76 -30.43 26.87
C LEU A 773 -5.51 -29.73 28.23
N ARG A 774 -5.40 -28.41 28.23
CA ARG A 774 -5.16 -27.59 29.43
C ARG A 774 -6.44 -26.83 29.81
N ALA A 775 -6.55 -26.48 31.10
CA ALA A 775 -7.83 -26.11 31.71
C ALA A 775 -8.57 -24.93 31.05
N VAL A 776 -9.90 -25.03 31.04
CA VAL A 776 -10.81 -23.96 30.58
C VAL A 776 -10.74 -22.76 31.53
N PRO A 777 -10.70 -21.50 31.03
CA PRO A 777 -10.73 -20.32 31.89
C PRO A 777 -12.01 -20.23 32.75
N GLY A 778 -11.87 -20.32 34.08
CA GLY A 778 -12.97 -20.08 35.02
C GLY A 778 -13.04 -21.04 36.21
N SER A 779 -12.40 -22.21 36.12
CA SER A 779 -12.32 -23.21 37.20
C SER A 779 -10.90 -23.32 37.80
N ARG A 780 -10.70 -24.18 38.82
CA ARG A 780 -9.36 -24.61 39.21
C ARG A 780 -8.68 -25.31 38.03
N PRO A 781 -7.42 -25.01 37.69
CA PRO A 781 -6.80 -25.52 36.48
C PRO A 781 -6.45 -27.01 36.59
N ALA A 782 -7.37 -27.87 36.15
CA ALA A 782 -7.15 -29.31 35.98
C ALA A 782 -6.73 -29.63 34.53
N PRO A 783 -5.79 -30.55 34.29
CA PRO A 783 -5.53 -31.05 32.94
C PRO A 783 -6.70 -31.91 32.45
N LEU A 784 -6.92 -31.93 31.14
CA LEU A 784 -7.91 -32.77 30.48
C LEU A 784 -7.24 -34.05 29.98
N ALA A 785 -7.84 -35.21 30.27
CA ALA A 785 -7.46 -36.48 29.66
C ALA A 785 -8.18 -36.62 28.30
N LEU A 786 -7.43 -37.01 27.26
CA LEU A 786 -7.98 -37.32 25.95
C LEU A 786 -8.31 -38.81 25.86
N TRP A 787 -9.52 -39.14 25.41
CA TRP A 787 -9.97 -40.51 25.18
C TRP A 787 -10.50 -40.61 23.75
N ALA A 788 -10.07 -41.61 22.98
CA ALA A 788 -10.41 -41.77 21.56
C ALA A 788 -11.15 -43.08 21.26
N SER A 789 -11.96 -43.05 20.21
CA SER A 789 -12.59 -44.22 19.60
C SER A 789 -12.62 -44.05 18.08
N GLY A 790 -12.60 -45.16 17.35
CA GLY A 790 -12.70 -45.19 15.89
C GLY A 790 -13.72 -46.21 15.43
N THR A 791 -14.54 -45.85 14.43
CA THR A 791 -15.55 -46.73 13.82
C THR A 791 -15.80 -46.32 12.36
N GLU A 792 -16.60 -47.08 11.63
CA GLU A 792 -17.09 -46.71 10.30
C GLU A 792 -18.55 -46.22 10.38
N ILE A 793 -18.92 -45.34 9.45
CA ILE A 793 -20.30 -44.88 9.25
C ILE A 793 -20.62 -44.76 7.76
N GLY A 794 -21.89 -44.93 7.40
CA GLY A 794 -22.42 -44.47 6.11
C GLY A 794 -22.91 -43.02 6.18
N LEU A 795 -22.92 -42.32 5.04
CA LEU A 795 -23.59 -41.02 4.88
C LEU A 795 -24.94 -41.19 4.16
N PRO A 796 -26.04 -40.58 4.63
CA PRO A 796 -27.34 -40.71 3.99
C PRO A 796 -27.38 -40.00 2.62
N GLY A 797 -27.68 -40.74 1.55
CA GLY A 797 -27.73 -40.22 0.17
C GLY A 797 -28.50 -41.13 -0.79
N ARG A 798 -28.44 -40.81 -2.10
CA ARG A 798 -28.87 -41.69 -3.20
C ARG A 798 -27.66 -42.04 -4.07
N GLY A 799 -27.11 -43.23 -3.87
CA GLY A 799 -25.89 -43.75 -4.50
C GLY A 799 -25.32 -44.87 -3.64
N ASP A 800 -24.15 -45.41 -4.01
CA ASP A 800 -23.40 -46.29 -3.10
C ASP A 800 -23.13 -45.58 -1.77
N GLU A 801 -23.32 -46.29 -0.64
CA GLU A 801 -23.05 -45.73 0.68
C GLU A 801 -21.54 -45.60 0.90
N ALA A 802 -21.01 -44.42 0.55
CA ALA A 802 -19.63 -44.04 0.81
C ALA A 802 -19.35 -44.11 2.32
N ARG A 803 -18.79 -45.24 2.76
CA ARG A 803 -18.39 -45.45 4.15
C ARG A 803 -17.20 -44.55 4.47
N LEU A 804 -17.32 -43.78 5.55
CA LEU A 804 -16.28 -42.92 6.08
C LEU A 804 -15.88 -43.38 7.47
N ARG A 805 -14.60 -43.20 7.79
CA ARG A 805 -14.09 -43.46 9.12
C ARG A 805 -14.42 -42.30 10.04
N LEU A 806 -15.13 -42.60 11.12
CA LEU A 806 -15.43 -41.68 12.21
C LEU A 806 -14.42 -41.89 13.34
N VAL A 807 -13.85 -40.79 13.83
CA VAL A 807 -13.09 -40.75 15.08
C VAL A 807 -13.83 -39.86 16.08
N CYS A 808 -14.12 -40.43 17.23
CA CYS A 808 -14.73 -39.76 18.38
C CYS A 808 -13.64 -39.46 19.40
N ALA A 809 -13.52 -38.20 19.83
CA ALA A 809 -12.57 -37.76 20.84
C ALA A 809 -13.33 -37.15 22.03
N ARG A 810 -13.18 -37.72 23.23
CA ARG A 810 -13.71 -37.17 24.49
C ARG A 810 -12.60 -36.49 25.28
N LEU A 811 -12.91 -35.31 25.80
CA LEU A 811 -12.12 -34.58 26.77
C LEU A 811 -12.74 -34.86 28.16
N ILE A 812 -11.95 -35.41 29.07
CA ILE A 812 -12.40 -35.75 30.43
C ILE A 812 -11.63 -34.90 31.44
N ASP A 813 -12.36 -34.20 32.31
CA ASP A 813 -11.77 -33.44 33.42
C ASP A 813 -11.22 -34.42 34.47
N THR A 814 -9.91 -34.31 34.77
CA THR A 814 -9.21 -35.29 35.62
C THR A 814 -9.55 -35.23 37.10
N VAL A 815 -10.26 -34.19 37.56
CA VAL A 815 -10.62 -34.01 38.98
C VAL A 815 -12.04 -34.47 39.27
N SER A 816 -12.97 -34.26 38.32
CA SER A 816 -14.40 -34.60 38.43
C SER A 816 -14.78 -35.89 37.69
N GLY A 817 -13.91 -36.40 36.82
CA GLY A 817 -14.18 -37.54 35.94
C GLY A 817 -15.25 -37.28 34.87
N GLN A 818 -15.75 -36.04 34.75
CA GLN A 818 -16.82 -35.69 33.81
C GLN A 818 -16.28 -35.43 32.41
N VAL A 819 -17.11 -35.71 31.40
CA VAL A 819 -16.80 -35.36 30.00
C VAL A 819 -16.95 -33.85 29.83
N ALA A 820 -15.83 -33.13 29.81
CA ALA A 820 -15.76 -31.69 29.61
C ALA A 820 -16.09 -31.29 28.16
N GLY A 821 -15.90 -32.19 27.20
CA GLY A 821 -16.25 -31.96 25.80
C GLY A 821 -16.14 -33.22 24.94
N GLN A 822 -16.77 -33.22 23.76
CA GLN A 822 -16.66 -34.29 22.79
C GLN A 822 -16.58 -33.74 21.37
N LEU A 823 -15.61 -34.21 20.60
CA LEU A 823 -15.31 -33.85 19.22
C LEU A 823 -15.51 -35.06 18.30
N PHE A 824 -15.90 -34.80 17.06
CA PHE A 824 -16.10 -35.81 16.02
C PHE A 824 -15.36 -35.41 14.75
N GLY A 825 -14.57 -36.33 14.20
CA GLY A 825 -13.90 -36.15 12.91
C GLY A 825 -14.25 -37.27 11.94
N LEU A 826 -14.64 -36.90 10.73
CA LEU A 826 -14.72 -37.81 9.59
C LEU A 826 -13.41 -37.73 8.81
N THR A 827 -12.96 -38.85 8.24
CA THR A 827 -11.72 -38.89 7.46
C THR A 827 -11.74 -39.98 6.41
N ASN A 828 -10.99 -39.76 5.32
CA ASN A 828 -10.63 -40.79 4.34
C ASN A 828 -9.33 -41.56 4.72
N LEU A 829 -8.65 -41.18 5.80
CA LEU A 829 -7.42 -41.84 6.25
C LEU A 829 -7.71 -43.23 6.85
N ALA A 830 -7.03 -44.25 6.33
CA ALA A 830 -7.00 -45.57 6.91
C ALA A 830 -6.30 -45.58 8.28
N ALA A 831 -6.63 -46.55 9.13
CA ALA A 831 -6.06 -46.69 10.47
C ALA A 831 -4.52 -46.87 10.48
N SER A 832 -3.94 -47.39 9.39
CA SER A 832 -2.49 -47.52 9.18
C SER A 832 -1.78 -46.21 8.82
N GLN A 833 -2.50 -45.22 8.30
CA GLN A 833 -1.99 -43.87 8.01
C GLN A 833 -2.05 -43.00 9.27
N ALA A 834 -3.20 -43.01 9.97
CA ALA A 834 -3.37 -42.37 11.26
C ALA A 834 -4.40 -43.15 12.10
N ASP A 835 -4.01 -43.61 13.29
CA ASP A 835 -4.89 -44.36 14.18
C ASP A 835 -5.92 -43.44 14.88
N ALA A 836 -6.82 -44.01 15.69
CA ALA A 836 -7.86 -43.21 16.35
C ALA A 836 -7.26 -42.22 17.36
N ALA A 837 -6.15 -42.57 18.03
CA ALA A 837 -5.46 -41.68 18.96
C ALA A 837 -4.83 -40.47 18.25
N THR A 838 -4.15 -40.71 17.13
CA THR A 838 -3.54 -39.67 16.28
C THR A 838 -4.58 -38.67 15.79
N VAL A 839 -5.67 -39.15 15.18
CA VAL A 839 -6.73 -38.27 14.66
C VAL A 839 -7.45 -37.53 15.80
N ALA A 840 -7.65 -38.16 16.96
CA ALA A 840 -8.23 -37.50 18.13
C ALA A 840 -7.36 -36.32 18.63
N ARG A 841 -6.03 -36.47 18.65
CA ARG A 841 -5.10 -35.36 18.98
C ARG A 841 -5.22 -34.24 17.94
N TRP A 842 -5.30 -34.57 16.65
CA TRP A 842 -5.46 -33.56 15.59
C TRP A 842 -6.78 -32.77 15.70
N LEU A 843 -7.88 -33.42 16.10
CA LEU A 843 -9.16 -32.73 16.36
C LEU A 843 -9.08 -31.73 17.52
N VAL A 844 -8.30 -32.05 18.56
CA VAL A 844 -8.03 -31.12 19.69
C VAL A 844 -7.15 -29.95 19.23
N LEU A 845 -6.07 -30.22 18.48
CA LEU A 845 -5.25 -29.16 17.88
C LEU A 845 -6.06 -28.24 16.98
N GLN A 846 -7.00 -28.79 16.20
CA GLN A 846 -7.87 -28.00 15.32
C GLN A 846 -8.82 -27.10 16.11
N ASP A 847 -9.27 -27.49 17.31
CA ASP A 847 -10.09 -26.61 18.16
C ASP A 847 -9.28 -25.42 18.69
N GLU A 848 -8.07 -25.69 19.19
CA GLU A 848 -7.15 -24.65 19.66
C GLU A 848 -6.66 -23.74 18.51
N ALA A 849 -6.45 -24.30 17.31
CA ALA A 849 -6.05 -23.56 16.11
C ALA A 849 -7.08 -22.49 15.70
N ARG A 850 -8.34 -22.59 16.14
CA ARG A 850 -9.36 -21.55 15.95
C ARG A 850 -8.95 -20.20 16.56
N ALA A 851 -8.03 -20.18 17.52
CA ALA A 851 -7.43 -18.95 18.04
C ALA A 851 -6.53 -18.24 17.01
N GLY A 852 -5.87 -18.98 16.11
CA GLY A 852 -4.97 -18.44 15.08
C GLY A 852 -5.66 -17.44 14.17
N PHE A 853 -6.84 -17.80 13.66
CA PHE A 853 -7.64 -16.91 12.80
C PHE A 853 -8.18 -15.67 13.54
N ARG A 854 -8.29 -15.71 14.88
CA ARG A 854 -8.57 -14.51 15.69
C ARG A 854 -7.34 -13.60 15.79
N TYR A 855 -6.14 -14.17 15.93
CA TYR A 855 -4.90 -13.41 15.87
C TYR A 855 -4.67 -12.74 14.52
N MET A 856 -5.04 -13.38 13.39
CA MET A 856 -4.97 -12.77 12.05
C MET A 856 -5.81 -11.49 11.94
N ALA A 857 -7.05 -11.50 12.45
CA ALA A 857 -7.90 -10.30 12.44
C ALA A 857 -7.35 -9.18 13.34
N ASN A 858 -6.75 -9.54 14.49
CA ASN A 858 -6.08 -8.59 15.36
C ASN A 858 -4.77 -8.04 14.74
N ALA A 859 -4.03 -8.88 14.00
CA ALA A 859 -2.80 -8.50 13.30
C ALA A 859 -3.08 -7.55 12.13
N TRP A 860 -4.16 -7.78 11.37
CA TRP A 860 -4.64 -6.85 10.35
C TRP A 860 -4.93 -5.45 10.92
N GLN A 861 -5.52 -5.36 12.12
CA GLN A 861 -5.74 -4.09 12.83
C GLN A 861 -4.47 -3.46 13.41
N ALA A 862 -3.35 -4.17 13.41
CA ALA A 862 -2.05 -3.70 13.91
C ALA A 862 -1.06 -3.36 12.78
N LEU A 863 -1.35 -3.77 11.54
CA LEU A 863 -0.61 -3.36 10.35
C LEU A 863 -1.11 -1.99 9.86
N PRO A 864 -0.24 -1.16 9.24
CA PRO A 864 -0.67 0.09 8.62
C PRO A 864 -1.70 -0.18 7.50
N ALA A 865 -2.62 0.76 7.32
CA ALA A 865 -3.58 0.75 6.22
C ALA A 865 -2.86 0.86 4.88
N VAL A 866 -3.30 0.08 3.88
CA VAL A 866 -2.74 0.10 2.52
C VAL A 866 -3.86 -0.01 1.49
N ASP A 867 -3.81 0.82 0.45
CA ASP A 867 -4.81 0.88 -0.62
C ASP A 867 -4.37 0.09 -1.85
N GLY A 868 -5.31 -0.59 -2.51
CA GLY A 868 -5.11 -1.35 -3.74
C GLY A 868 -5.22 -2.89 -3.59
N SER A 869 -5.51 -3.58 -4.69
CA SER A 869 -5.71 -5.04 -4.67
C SER A 869 -4.43 -5.83 -4.33
N HIS A 870 -3.30 -5.43 -4.92
CA HIS A 870 -2.00 -6.08 -4.70
C HIS A 870 -1.46 -5.90 -3.27
N THR A 871 -1.70 -4.73 -2.68
CA THR A 871 -1.29 -4.37 -1.32
C THR A 871 -2.18 -5.04 -0.28
N LEU A 872 -3.51 -5.06 -0.46
CA LEU A 872 -4.44 -5.83 0.38
C LEU A 872 -4.13 -7.34 0.37
N ALA A 873 -3.70 -7.90 -0.77
CA ALA A 873 -3.28 -9.29 -0.88
C ALA A 873 -1.92 -9.56 -0.19
N ARG A 874 -1.00 -8.59 -0.17
CA ARG A 874 0.24 -8.64 0.62
C ARG A 874 -0.04 -8.49 2.13
N GLN A 875 -0.98 -7.62 2.51
CA GLN A 875 -1.41 -7.41 3.91
C GLN A 875 -2.13 -8.65 4.47
N SER A 876 -2.92 -9.36 3.67
CA SER A 876 -3.58 -10.60 4.12
C SER A 876 -2.56 -11.71 4.38
N LEU A 877 -1.56 -11.86 3.51
CA LEU A 877 -0.41 -12.76 3.72
C LEU A 877 0.35 -12.41 5.01
N MET A 878 0.64 -11.13 5.23
CA MET A 878 1.33 -10.64 6.43
C MET A 878 0.53 -10.90 7.72
N ALA A 879 -0.77 -10.58 7.72
CA ALA A 879 -1.68 -10.88 8.82
C ALA A 879 -1.78 -12.40 9.09
N GLY A 880 -1.67 -13.23 8.03
CA GLY A 880 -1.56 -14.68 8.12
C GLY A 880 -0.34 -15.13 8.92
N GLN A 881 0.88 -14.70 8.52
CA GLN A 881 2.12 -15.10 9.21
C GLN A 881 2.15 -14.61 10.66
N LEU A 882 1.72 -13.36 10.92
CA LEU A 882 1.57 -12.83 12.28
C LEU A 882 0.55 -13.65 13.10
N GLY A 883 -0.53 -14.12 12.48
CA GLY A 883 -1.51 -15.00 13.13
C GLY A 883 -0.92 -16.36 13.54
N ALA A 884 -0.04 -16.94 12.71
CA ALA A 884 0.68 -18.17 13.04
C ALA A 884 1.68 -17.95 14.20
N ALA A 885 2.52 -16.91 14.12
CA ALA A 885 3.46 -16.56 15.18
C ALA A 885 2.75 -16.21 16.50
N CYS A 886 1.66 -15.44 16.46
CA CYS A 886 0.86 -15.12 17.66
C CYS A 886 0.17 -16.35 18.25
N TRP A 887 -0.25 -17.32 17.43
CA TRP A 887 -0.75 -18.59 17.96
C TRP A 887 0.36 -19.38 18.66
N GLN A 888 1.54 -19.48 18.03
CA GLN A 888 2.71 -20.16 18.58
C GLN A 888 3.15 -19.52 19.90
N LEU A 889 3.31 -18.20 19.94
CA LEU A 889 3.58 -17.39 21.14
C LEU A 889 2.55 -17.55 22.27
N ALA A 890 1.29 -17.89 21.94
CA ALA A 890 0.24 -18.05 22.94
C ALA A 890 0.17 -19.45 23.55
N HIS A 891 0.56 -20.51 22.82
CA HIS A 891 0.37 -21.90 23.24
C HIS A 891 1.68 -22.70 23.45
N ALA A 892 2.81 -22.24 22.90
CA ALA A 892 4.10 -22.87 23.14
C ALA A 892 4.50 -22.74 24.63
N PRO A 893 4.87 -23.83 25.33
CA PRO A 893 5.38 -23.76 26.70
C PRO A 893 6.70 -22.98 26.79
N THR A 894 7.55 -23.07 25.77
CA THR A 894 8.85 -22.38 25.72
C THR A 894 8.74 -20.86 25.56
N ALA A 895 7.55 -20.32 25.29
CA ALA A 895 7.33 -18.89 25.10
C ALA A 895 6.87 -18.13 26.36
N ASP A 896 6.93 -18.72 27.57
CA ASP A 896 6.51 -18.02 28.79
C ASP A 896 7.35 -16.75 29.09
N ALA A 897 8.67 -16.83 28.96
CA ALA A 897 9.56 -15.66 29.07
C ALA A 897 9.21 -14.59 28.02
N VAL A 898 8.98 -15.01 26.77
CA VAL A 898 8.58 -14.13 25.66
C VAL A 898 7.26 -13.42 25.98
N ARG A 899 6.25 -14.13 26.49
CA ARG A 899 4.96 -13.56 26.89
C ARG A 899 5.11 -12.52 28.01
N ALA A 900 6.01 -12.75 28.97
CA ALA A 900 6.31 -11.80 30.03
C ALA A 900 7.00 -10.53 29.48
N THR A 901 8.05 -10.68 28.67
CA THR A 901 8.77 -9.56 28.04
C THR A 901 7.83 -8.72 27.15
N LEU A 902 7.04 -9.37 26.28
CA LEU A 902 6.09 -8.70 25.39
C LEU A 902 4.98 -7.93 26.12
N ALA A 903 4.62 -8.30 27.36
CA ALA A 903 3.67 -7.52 28.16
C ALA A 903 4.23 -6.14 28.51
N GLY A 904 5.50 -6.09 28.95
CA GLY A 904 6.19 -4.83 29.29
C GLY A 904 6.27 -3.85 28.13
N VAL A 905 6.48 -4.35 26.91
CA VAL A 905 6.58 -3.56 25.66
C VAL A 905 5.29 -2.83 25.27
N VAL A 906 4.12 -3.32 25.72
CA VAL A 906 2.83 -2.68 25.43
C VAL A 906 2.34 -1.81 26.57
N SER A 907 2.29 -2.32 27.81
CA SER A 907 1.90 -1.55 28.99
C SER A 907 2.22 -2.33 30.28
N PRO A 908 3.03 -1.78 31.20
CA PRO A 908 3.53 -2.52 32.37
C PRO A 908 2.46 -2.89 33.41
N GLU A 909 1.22 -2.41 33.25
CA GLU A 909 0.10 -2.67 34.17
C GLU A 909 -0.97 -3.61 33.56
N ARG A 910 -0.80 -4.04 32.30
CA ARG A 910 -1.80 -4.84 31.58
C ARG A 910 -1.28 -6.23 31.24
N LYS A 911 -2.03 -7.27 31.64
CA LYS A 911 -1.84 -8.62 31.11
C LYS A 911 -1.95 -8.59 29.59
N LEU A 912 -1.01 -9.23 28.89
CA LEU A 912 -0.95 -9.26 27.43
C LEU A 912 -2.15 -10.02 26.86
N SER A 913 -3.19 -9.29 26.46
CA SER A 913 -4.40 -9.87 25.90
C SER A 913 -4.17 -10.30 24.44
N GLY A 914 -4.94 -11.28 23.97
CA GLY A 914 -4.82 -11.77 22.60
C GLY A 914 -5.12 -10.73 21.50
N ARG A 915 -5.68 -9.56 21.86
CA ARG A 915 -5.81 -8.40 20.96
C ARG A 915 -4.53 -7.55 20.89
N LEU A 916 -3.76 -7.51 21.97
CA LEU A 916 -2.51 -6.75 22.06
C LEU A 916 -1.27 -7.57 21.62
N LEU A 917 -1.35 -8.90 21.59
CA LEU A 917 -0.23 -9.77 21.21
C LEU A 917 0.39 -9.44 19.84
N PRO A 918 -0.37 -9.19 18.74
CA PRO A 918 0.24 -8.78 17.47
C PRO A 918 0.93 -7.41 17.55
N VAL A 919 0.37 -6.45 18.31
CA VAL A 919 0.95 -5.13 18.52
C VAL A 919 2.25 -5.23 19.33
N ALA A 920 2.30 -6.11 20.32
CA ALA A 920 3.51 -6.39 21.10
C ALA A 920 4.61 -6.98 20.22
N LEU A 921 4.26 -7.98 19.38
CA LEU A 921 5.20 -8.64 18.48
C LEU A 921 5.76 -7.69 17.43
N LEU A 922 4.91 -6.86 16.81
CA LEU A 922 5.33 -5.85 15.83
C LEU A 922 6.23 -4.78 16.48
N LYS A 923 5.92 -4.32 17.70
CA LYS A 923 6.82 -3.44 18.47
C LYS A 923 8.16 -4.12 18.77
N MET A 924 8.16 -5.41 19.14
CA MET A 924 9.38 -6.16 19.37
C MET A 924 10.22 -6.24 18.10
N PHE A 925 9.64 -6.65 16.97
CA PHE A 925 10.35 -6.67 15.68
C PHE A 925 10.96 -5.29 15.35
N ALA A 926 10.21 -4.20 15.50
CA ALA A 926 10.74 -2.85 15.30
C ALA A 926 11.94 -2.51 16.22
N MET A 927 11.88 -2.88 17.51
CA MET A 927 13.02 -2.69 18.43
C MET A 927 14.22 -3.56 18.06
N LEU A 928 14.02 -4.79 17.56
CA LEU A 928 15.10 -5.67 17.12
C LEU A 928 15.81 -5.14 15.88
N GLU A 929 15.08 -4.55 14.91
CA GLU A 929 15.71 -3.89 13.77
C GLU A 929 16.45 -2.61 14.19
N MET A 930 15.85 -1.75 15.03
CA MET A 930 16.51 -0.56 15.59
C MET A 930 17.76 -0.88 16.43
N ALA A 931 17.88 -2.10 16.97
CA ALA A 931 19.05 -2.56 17.70
C ALA A 931 20.13 -3.22 16.82
N GLY A 932 20.01 -3.17 15.48
CA GLY A 932 20.93 -3.80 14.54
C GLY A 932 20.64 -5.30 14.38
N GLY A 933 19.43 -5.59 13.90
CA GLY A 933 18.89 -6.94 13.75
C GLY A 933 19.64 -7.81 12.73
N VAL A 934 19.95 -9.04 13.16
CA VAL A 934 20.56 -10.12 12.35
C VAL A 934 19.81 -10.37 11.03
#